data_AF-A0A1L7GLD5-F1
#
_entry.id   AF-A0A1L7GLD5-F1
#
_cell.length_a   1.000
_cell.length_b   1.000
_cell.length_c   1.000
_cell.angle_alpha   90.00
_cell.angle_beta   90.00
_cell.angle_gamma   90.00
#
_symmetry.space_group_name_H-M   'P 1'
#
loop_
_entity.id
_entity.type
_entity.pdbx_description
1 polymer ?
#
loop_
_entity_poly.entity_id
_entity_poly.type
_entity_poly.pdbx_seq_one_letter_code
_entity_poly.pdbx_strand_id
1 'polypeptide(L)'
;MITRLLAALADGAGGGEDTGPRPGVGAEEIADILWLAARVDPAGSRPPPPASGGADAGRPPADDPQAPGTGAVHGGRADGQPAAKLFPAPVPGPAGKPADDGAGRRGAAVRLPRAASLDDPLALMRALRPVGRRSIGGPGEELDEQLTVERSIERMVPTPVLRPAESRWLDLALVVDTHHSMLLWADLVDELRRVLTRSGVFRDVRTWQLTGTGSGGTPMLTRGRYGAPRNPLELADPAGRRLILVLSDTVAGGWREASVQGVLRHWGAHNAVAVLNVLPERLWTRGAVRPVPFAVRADRPAAATRSWQRAATARRSRPRAGRPRTADVVPVVGVAPGSLARLARLVSGDGRWRRLACLRLDAEPGDPPAREAPAGPVRGALEVVERFRANASPTAQQLAAHLAAVPLTLPVMNLVRRSLLKDSEHGHLAEVALGGLFEPWGHERDPAQVEFAFRPGVREALLGSQLRGDVAAVRELVRRRVWEYMSRNRGTGPDFSATRVTDGREGRRRVAEEALPFATQPPRDPGLADRVVRVRYHGLPEPLEVGTLLTPRLVLTVGDVAPGAIGWVRAGEREISCQAVWWDDALPRVFLLLADEDLAGPQPGPEPQPWLTADPPPGRVRIDGRTDQGDAVALTGEVVPYEGARNGELVRLSAEPEAWTHYRGGPVSRDGALIGVVHGVWPDRMVFLSGRALLEQPGFRAAMAEHGPTVPPQEGGPWAVCLALRSAADVAHPAGRLLHAEAVELLMRVIADTGLTERPAGSEPGAPLFMLLDEPGALARAGRLLTGLHTALAASRPTDAGPLSLDVAVAAGHLAVPSGGDPTGLPTSEAARLLRHPEMAQGRRLRPGPLAAAVSRTVYEALGEKVGPTATRTLTPLGGGGWLSADPGELGAALTDADGPQDTGAGWPVCGRPAVDDVRAACTGVRLPGHDVCLAHLEPHEEHVYLGTLGPGSRVDFRGTTFREGLLQRLLDALRESRGRPVTLGEAAFDRATFVDDWNEGGIEFLAGASFTRAVFAGRARLGNSAFAGRVSFDRAVFLGVGDFDRSRFHAGADFRRAQFHGLAGFSDSVFQDEVSFARAVLDASADLNGIRVAGAADFSRALFRGLTGLSGASFAGPVSFASTTWETGLVSTGAVFEEPVDFGGAVFQGRVRLEQLRLPGAPGPAFEDRTGRWGVHRRPDDTWDIHLLATGSR
;
A
#
# COMPACT_ATOMS: atom_id res chain seq x y z
N MET A 1 11.91 -29.84 63.95
CA MET A 1 11.58 -28.57 63.24
C MET A 1 11.25 -28.83 61.78
N ILE A 2 12.14 -29.49 61.03
CA ILE A 2 11.90 -29.90 59.62
C ILE A 2 10.61 -30.72 59.43
N THR A 3 10.30 -31.65 60.33
CA THR A 3 9.07 -32.47 60.26
C THR A 3 7.78 -31.68 60.51
N ARG A 4 7.81 -30.65 61.37
CA ARG A 4 6.69 -29.72 61.56
C ARG A 4 6.52 -28.78 60.36
N LEU A 5 7.62 -28.45 59.68
CA LEU A 5 7.61 -27.66 58.45
C LEU A 5 7.10 -28.47 57.25
N LEU A 6 7.42 -29.77 57.17
CA LEU A 6 6.90 -30.67 56.14
C LEU A 6 5.42 -31.03 56.36
N ALA A 7 4.95 -31.14 57.61
CA ALA A 7 3.53 -31.29 57.92
C ALA A 7 2.71 -30.05 57.51
N ALA A 8 3.24 -28.85 57.76
CA ALA A 8 2.61 -27.60 57.32
C ALA A 8 2.58 -27.42 55.78
N LEU A 9 3.47 -28.11 55.05
CA LEU A 9 3.47 -28.18 53.58
C LEU A 9 2.53 -29.26 53.03
N ALA A 10 2.21 -30.30 53.80
CA ALA A 10 1.34 -31.41 53.37
C ALA A 10 -0.16 -31.16 53.64
N ASP A 11 -0.52 -30.39 54.67
CA ASP A 11 -1.92 -30.07 55.02
C ASP A 11 -2.62 -29.10 54.03
N GLY A 12 -1.94 -28.68 52.96
CA GLY A 12 -2.53 -27.84 51.91
C GLY A 12 -3.36 -28.59 50.85
N ALA A 13 -3.50 -29.91 50.94
CA ALA A 13 -4.10 -30.73 49.87
C ALA A 13 -5.42 -31.43 50.22
N GLY A 14 -6.07 -31.13 51.36
CA GLY A 14 -7.32 -31.80 51.73
C GLY A 14 -8.31 -30.92 52.50
N GLY A 15 -9.23 -30.26 51.79
CA GLY A 15 -10.48 -29.81 52.40
C GLY A 15 -11.17 -28.61 51.74
N GLY A 16 -12.27 -28.86 51.01
CA GLY A 16 -13.42 -27.96 50.89
C GLY A 16 -13.37 -26.85 49.81
N GLU A 17 -14.46 -26.73 49.06
CA GLU A 17 -14.67 -25.87 47.91
C GLU A 17 -14.36 -24.37 48.12
N ASP A 18 -13.88 -23.75 47.03
CA ASP A 18 -13.90 -22.31 46.73
C ASP A 18 -12.83 -21.38 47.35
N THR A 19 -11.54 -21.75 47.29
CA THR A 19 -10.43 -20.78 47.17
C THR A 19 -9.24 -21.38 46.40
N GLY A 20 -8.75 -20.69 45.37
CA GLY A 20 -7.54 -21.09 44.62
C GLY A 20 -6.24 -20.98 45.45
N PRO A 21 -5.14 -21.63 45.01
CA PRO A 21 -3.94 -21.84 45.83
C PRO A 21 -3.24 -20.51 46.17
N ARG A 22 -2.91 -20.30 47.46
CA ARG A 22 -2.01 -19.23 47.89
C ARG A 22 -0.58 -19.53 47.38
N PRO A 23 0.08 -18.62 46.64
CA PRO A 23 1.47 -18.80 46.25
C PRO A 23 2.35 -18.26 47.36
N GLY A 24 3.18 -19.09 48.00
CA GLY A 24 3.99 -18.54 49.07
C GLY A 24 4.95 -19.47 49.77
N VAL A 25 5.66 -20.33 49.04
CA VAL A 25 7.08 -20.63 49.30
C VAL A 25 7.70 -21.07 47.97
N GLY A 26 8.61 -20.27 47.41
CA GLY A 26 9.33 -20.60 46.18
C GLY A 26 10.46 -21.60 46.42
N ALA A 27 10.92 -22.27 45.36
CA ALA A 27 12.04 -23.23 45.43
C ALA A 27 13.33 -22.61 46.04
N GLU A 28 13.51 -21.29 45.93
CA GLU A 28 14.60 -20.55 46.58
C GLU A 28 14.43 -20.40 48.10
N GLU A 29 13.21 -20.22 48.61
CA GLU A 29 12.96 -20.18 50.06
C GLU A 29 13.12 -21.57 50.68
N ILE A 30 12.77 -22.62 49.92
CA ILE A 30 13.08 -24.01 50.26
C ILE A 30 14.61 -24.22 50.27
N ALA A 31 15.34 -23.69 49.30
CA ALA A 31 16.80 -23.77 49.25
C ALA A 31 17.48 -23.01 50.40
N ASP A 32 16.99 -21.81 50.75
CA ASP A 32 17.51 -21.00 51.87
C ASP A 32 17.23 -21.67 53.23
N ILE A 33 16.05 -22.29 53.39
CA ILE A 33 15.68 -23.06 54.59
C ILE A 33 16.53 -24.34 54.70
N LEU A 34 16.76 -25.05 53.60
CA LEU A 34 17.63 -26.24 53.56
C LEU A 34 19.10 -25.89 53.79
N TRP A 35 19.55 -24.73 53.30
CA TRP A 35 20.91 -24.23 53.51
C TRP A 35 21.15 -23.74 54.93
N LEU A 36 20.16 -23.12 55.57
CA LEU A 36 20.18 -22.77 57.00
C LEU A 36 20.14 -24.02 57.88
N ALA A 37 19.35 -25.03 57.50
CA ALA A 37 19.27 -26.31 58.20
C ALA A 37 20.57 -27.13 58.10
N ALA A 38 21.29 -27.06 56.98
CA ALA A 38 22.57 -27.74 56.77
C ALA A 38 23.75 -27.13 57.56
N ARG A 39 23.55 -25.99 58.23
CA ARG A 39 24.59 -25.27 58.99
C ARG A 39 24.43 -25.34 60.51
N VAL A 40 23.48 -26.14 61.00
CA VAL A 40 23.26 -26.36 62.43
C VAL A 40 23.18 -27.86 62.67
N ASP A 41 24.23 -28.48 63.25
CA ASP A 41 24.22 -29.90 63.64
C ASP A 41 25.23 -30.17 64.78
N PRO A 42 25.19 -31.28 65.55
CA PRO A 42 24.06 -32.15 65.98
C PRO A 42 24.08 -32.43 67.51
N ALA A 43 22.96 -32.85 68.11
CA ALA A 43 22.99 -33.79 69.24
C ALA A 43 21.64 -34.50 69.45
N GLY A 44 21.67 -35.85 69.44
CA GLY A 44 20.72 -36.65 70.23
C GLY A 44 19.70 -37.50 69.45
N SER A 45 20.17 -38.68 69.02
CA SER A 45 19.44 -39.84 68.52
C SER A 45 18.52 -40.56 69.54
N ARG A 46 17.35 -41.09 69.12
CA ARG A 46 16.91 -42.52 69.29
C ARG A 46 15.51 -42.83 68.68
N PRO A 47 15.20 -44.10 68.31
CA PRO A 47 14.03 -44.59 67.53
C PRO A 47 13.04 -45.41 68.43
N PRO A 48 12.14 -46.33 67.97
CA PRO A 48 11.28 -46.55 66.78
C PRO A 48 9.75 -46.55 67.22
N PRO A 49 8.69 -47.09 66.55
CA PRO A 49 8.45 -48.52 66.21
C PRO A 49 7.67 -48.76 64.87
N PRO A 50 7.33 -50.01 64.49
CA PRO A 50 7.11 -50.42 63.10
C PRO A 50 5.63 -50.45 62.65
N ALA A 51 5.48 -50.71 61.36
CA ALA A 51 4.27 -50.76 60.55
C ALA A 51 3.22 -51.81 60.96
N SER A 52 1.99 -51.52 60.56
CA SER A 52 0.90 -52.46 60.23
C SER A 52 -0.03 -51.73 59.24
N GLY A 53 -0.58 -52.30 58.17
CA GLY A 53 -0.57 -53.65 57.64
C GLY A 53 -1.87 -53.85 56.84
N GLY A 54 -1.75 -54.16 55.54
CA GLY A 54 -2.77 -54.80 54.67
C GLY A 54 -4.00 -53.96 54.29
N ALA A 55 -4.70 -54.18 53.18
CA ALA A 55 -4.59 -55.10 52.05
C ALA A 55 -5.59 -54.54 51.00
N ASP A 56 -5.20 -54.29 49.75
CA ASP A 56 -5.26 -55.22 48.61
C ASP A 56 -6.61 -55.18 47.85
N ALA A 57 -6.55 -54.76 46.58
CA ALA A 57 -7.44 -55.19 45.50
C ALA A 57 -6.97 -54.64 44.13
N GLY A 58 -6.24 -55.48 43.40
CA GLY A 58 -6.49 -55.76 41.98
C GLY A 58 -6.28 -54.66 40.94
N ARG A 59 -5.12 -54.67 40.29
CA ARG A 59 -4.85 -54.03 38.99
C ARG A 59 -4.86 -55.09 37.87
N PRO A 60 -5.58 -54.85 36.76
CA PRO A 60 -5.21 -55.35 35.44
C PRO A 60 -4.65 -54.22 34.54
N PRO A 61 -4.00 -54.58 33.42
CA PRO A 61 -3.02 -53.73 32.74
C PRO A 61 -3.63 -52.71 31.78
N ALA A 62 -2.77 -51.79 31.36
CA ALA A 62 -3.04 -50.69 30.45
C ALA A 62 -3.41 -51.18 29.05
N ASP A 63 -4.52 -50.64 28.53
CA ASP A 63 -4.81 -50.55 27.10
C ASP A 63 -5.13 -49.09 26.77
N ASP A 64 -4.48 -48.63 25.70
CA ASP A 64 -4.56 -47.30 25.10
C ASP A 64 -5.84 -47.21 24.23
N PRO A 65 -6.78 -46.26 24.43
CA PRO A 65 -7.89 -46.11 23.50
C PRO A 65 -7.65 -44.95 22.53
N GLN A 66 -7.53 -45.37 21.28
CA GLN A 66 -7.75 -44.67 20.03
C GLN A 66 -8.74 -43.51 20.06
N ALA A 67 -8.40 -42.49 19.27
CA ALA A 67 -9.31 -41.43 18.82
C ALA A 67 -10.54 -42.00 18.09
N PRO A 68 -11.76 -41.49 18.33
CA PRO A 68 -12.91 -41.86 17.53
C PRO A 68 -13.02 -40.97 16.28
N GLY A 69 -13.04 -41.63 15.12
CA GLY A 69 -13.41 -41.05 13.84
C GLY A 69 -14.92 -40.95 13.65
N THR A 70 -15.30 -39.85 13.00
CA THR A 70 -16.37 -39.64 12.01
C THR A 70 -17.83 -39.97 12.33
N GLY A 71 -18.65 -38.91 12.26
CA GLY A 71 -20.07 -38.96 11.91
C GLY A 71 -20.51 -37.58 11.42
N ALA A 72 -20.52 -37.37 10.11
CA ALA A 72 -20.95 -36.13 9.47
C ALA A 72 -22.47 -35.94 9.58
N VAL A 73 -22.92 -34.70 9.79
CA VAL A 73 -24.21 -34.21 9.30
C VAL A 73 -23.97 -32.88 8.61
N HIS A 74 -24.36 -32.84 7.34
CA HIS A 74 -24.28 -31.71 6.42
C HIS A 74 -25.04 -30.48 6.93
N GLY A 75 -24.38 -29.32 6.85
CA GLY A 75 -25.00 -28.00 6.81
C GLY A 75 -24.26 -27.17 5.77
N GLY A 76 -24.97 -26.76 4.72
CA GLY A 76 -24.42 -26.13 3.52
C GLY A 76 -23.56 -24.90 3.83
N ARG A 77 -22.41 -24.83 3.17
CA ARG A 77 -21.60 -23.61 3.09
C ARG A 77 -22.26 -22.66 2.10
N ALA A 78 -22.91 -21.64 2.62
CA ALA A 78 -23.30 -20.44 1.90
C ALA A 78 -22.41 -19.26 2.35
N ASP A 79 -21.90 -18.55 1.35
CA ASP A 79 -21.53 -17.12 1.31
C ASP A 79 -20.42 -16.55 2.22
N GLY A 80 -19.79 -15.49 1.68
CA GLY A 80 -18.50 -14.94 2.08
C GLY A 80 -18.34 -14.72 3.59
N GLN A 81 -17.19 -15.18 4.12
CA GLN A 81 -16.87 -14.95 5.52
C GLN A 81 -16.72 -13.44 5.81
N PRO A 82 -17.49 -12.89 6.77
CA PRO A 82 -17.40 -11.48 7.14
C PRO A 82 -16.05 -11.12 7.79
N ALA A 83 -15.67 -9.83 7.66
CA ALA A 83 -14.42 -9.29 8.16
C ALA A 83 -14.29 -9.37 9.70
N ALA A 84 -13.28 -10.09 10.21
CA ALA A 84 -13.01 -10.16 11.64
C ALA A 84 -12.51 -8.81 12.19
N LYS A 85 -13.11 -8.33 13.28
CA LYS A 85 -12.72 -7.09 13.97
C LYS A 85 -12.10 -7.39 15.32
N LEU A 86 -11.00 -6.71 15.65
CA LEU A 86 -10.31 -6.85 16.93
C LEU A 86 -10.55 -5.62 17.80
N PHE A 87 -10.97 -5.87 19.02
CA PHE A 87 -11.24 -4.88 20.05
C PHE A 87 -10.31 -5.10 21.25
N PRO A 88 -9.92 -4.05 21.98
CA PRO A 88 -9.21 -4.22 23.24
C PRO A 88 -10.03 -5.13 24.17
N ALA A 89 -9.37 -5.93 25.01
CA ALA A 89 -10.09 -6.71 26.01
C ALA A 89 -10.81 -5.74 26.98
N PRO A 90 -12.14 -5.84 27.19
CA PRO A 90 -12.84 -4.96 28.12
C PRO A 90 -12.41 -5.22 29.55
N VAL A 91 -12.39 -4.16 30.35
CA VAL A 91 -12.35 -4.22 31.82
C VAL A 91 -13.63 -4.94 32.30
N PRO A 92 -13.56 -5.96 33.17
CA PRO A 92 -14.70 -6.34 33.97
C PRO A 92 -15.05 -5.14 34.86
N GLY A 93 -16.15 -4.46 34.58
CA GLY A 93 -16.67 -3.43 35.49
C GLY A 93 -16.85 -4.02 36.91
N PRO A 94 -16.80 -3.19 37.96
CA PRO A 94 -17.03 -3.66 39.32
C PRO A 94 -18.36 -4.42 39.37
N ALA A 95 -18.36 -5.58 40.05
CA ALA A 95 -19.48 -6.51 40.11
C ALA A 95 -20.74 -5.87 40.74
N GLY A 96 -21.46 -5.10 39.94
CA GLY A 96 -22.87 -4.79 40.14
C GLY A 96 -23.70 -5.93 39.55
N LYS A 97 -24.79 -6.31 40.23
CA LYS A 97 -25.73 -7.35 39.79
C LYS A 97 -26.05 -7.22 38.29
N PRO A 98 -26.18 -8.35 37.56
CA PRO A 98 -26.52 -8.31 36.15
C PRO A 98 -27.93 -7.73 35.99
N ALA A 99 -28.01 -6.48 35.56
CA ALA A 99 -29.20 -5.97 34.90
C ALA A 99 -29.15 -6.49 33.45
N ASP A 100 -30.17 -7.24 33.06
CA ASP A 100 -30.26 -7.95 31.79
C ASP A 100 -30.73 -7.03 30.65
N ASP A 101 -30.14 -5.84 30.53
CA ASP A 101 -30.53 -4.85 29.52
C ASP A 101 -29.28 -4.28 28.83
N GLY A 102 -29.02 -4.64 27.56
CA GLY A 102 -28.06 -3.88 26.73
C GLY A 102 -27.45 -4.63 25.54
N ALA A 103 -27.67 -4.09 24.35
CA ALA A 103 -27.34 -4.58 23.01
C ALA A 103 -25.83 -4.66 22.65
N GLY A 104 -25.00 -5.28 23.49
CA GLY A 104 -23.56 -5.43 23.22
C GLY A 104 -23.18 -6.54 22.22
N ARG A 105 -22.14 -6.32 21.40
CA ARG A 105 -21.56 -7.34 20.51
C ARG A 105 -20.81 -8.40 21.34
N ARG A 106 -20.78 -9.66 20.90
CA ARG A 106 -20.05 -10.76 21.59
C ARG A 106 -18.88 -11.22 20.74
N GLY A 107 -17.77 -11.59 21.39
CA GLY A 107 -16.55 -12.03 20.73
C GLY A 107 -15.72 -13.04 21.53
N ALA A 108 -14.77 -13.68 20.84
CA ALA A 108 -13.83 -14.64 21.40
C ALA A 108 -12.55 -13.96 21.91
N ALA A 109 -11.98 -14.47 23.01
CA ALA A 109 -10.69 -14.01 23.50
C ALA A 109 -9.58 -14.47 22.55
N VAL A 110 -8.68 -13.55 22.16
CA VAL A 110 -7.50 -13.85 21.35
C VAL A 110 -6.26 -13.29 22.04
N ARG A 111 -5.13 -13.98 21.88
CA ARG A 111 -3.79 -13.54 22.31
C ARG A 111 -3.05 -13.00 21.09
N LEU A 112 -2.50 -11.80 21.22
CA LEU A 112 -1.90 -11.05 20.11
C LEU A 112 -0.49 -10.58 20.50
N PRO A 113 0.47 -10.56 19.57
CA PRO A 113 1.84 -10.20 19.87
C PRO A 113 1.95 -8.73 20.29
N ARG A 114 2.71 -8.47 21.34
CA ARG A 114 3.01 -7.11 21.81
C ARG A 114 4.19 -6.54 21.04
N ALA A 115 4.05 -5.31 20.55
CA ALA A 115 5.12 -4.59 19.88
C ALA A 115 6.31 -4.30 20.82
N ALA A 116 7.55 -4.49 20.35
CA ALA A 116 8.76 -4.18 21.11
C ALA A 116 8.89 -2.67 21.40
N SER A 117 9.25 -2.32 22.62
CA SER A 117 9.41 -0.93 23.08
C SER A 117 10.84 -0.43 22.88
N LEU A 118 11.85 -1.28 23.06
CA LEU A 118 13.24 -0.98 22.72
C LEU A 118 13.51 -1.13 21.22
N ASP A 119 14.33 -0.25 20.68
CA ASP A 119 14.68 -0.25 19.25
C ASP A 119 15.85 -1.19 18.93
N ASP A 120 16.90 -1.21 19.76
CA ASP A 120 18.05 -2.11 19.60
C ASP A 120 18.54 -2.67 20.96
N PRO A 121 17.96 -3.80 21.41
CA PRO A 121 18.39 -4.49 22.63
C PRO A 121 19.87 -4.92 22.61
N LEU A 122 20.41 -5.30 21.45
CA LEU A 122 21.78 -5.80 21.33
C LEU A 122 22.80 -4.66 21.46
N ALA A 123 22.52 -3.48 20.90
CA ALA A 123 23.35 -2.30 21.13
C ALA A 123 23.38 -1.89 22.61
N LEU A 124 22.26 -2.04 23.33
CA LEU A 124 22.23 -1.80 24.78
C LEU A 124 23.11 -2.79 25.55
N MET A 125 23.05 -4.08 25.21
CA MET A 125 23.94 -5.08 25.80
C MET A 125 25.41 -4.76 25.51
N ARG A 126 25.74 -4.34 24.28
CA ARG A 126 27.10 -3.92 23.90
C ARG A 126 27.57 -2.69 24.66
N ALA A 127 26.68 -1.73 24.93
CA ALA A 127 27.01 -0.52 25.69
C ALA A 127 27.47 -0.80 27.14
N LEU A 128 27.04 -1.93 27.72
CA LEU A 128 27.39 -2.37 29.07
C LEU A 128 28.72 -3.12 29.16
N ARG A 129 29.34 -3.51 28.03
CA ARG A 129 30.63 -4.22 28.02
C ARG A 129 31.72 -3.63 28.92
N PRO A 130 31.90 -2.29 29.03
CA PRO A 130 32.95 -1.70 29.87
C PRO A 130 32.88 -2.11 31.36
N VAL A 131 31.68 -2.41 31.88
CA VAL A 131 31.50 -2.85 33.29
C VAL A 131 31.45 -4.38 33.43
N GLY A 132 31.44 -5.13 32.33
CA GLY A 132 31.42 -6.61 32.30
C GLY A 132 32.77 -7.27 32.58
N ARG A 133 33.58 -6.70 33.47
CA ARG A 133 34.86 -7.30 33.91
C ARG A 133 34.59 -8.57 34.72
N ARG A 134 35.53 -9.51 34.71
CA ARG A 134 35.55 -10.64 35.64
C ARG A 134 36.62 -10.38 36.68
N SER A 135 36.32 -10.65 37.94
CA SER A 135 37.31 -10.61 39.01
C SER A 135 37.66 -12.04 39.39
N ILE A 136 38.95 -12.31 39.46
CA ILE A 136 39.48 -13.53 40.08
C ILE A 136 39.17 -13.45 41.59
N GLY A 137 38.68 -14.52 42.20
CA GLY A 137 38.31 -14.57 43.63
C GLY A 137 36.82 -14.43 43.93
N GLY A 138 35.94 -14.99 43.10
CA GLY A 138 34.54 -15.21 43.45
C GLY A 138 34.36 -16.24 44.56
N PRO A 139 33.17 -16.33 45.20
CA PRO A 139 32.87 -17.43 46.11
C PRO A 139 32.84 -18.75 45.32
N GLY A 140 33.67 -19.71 45.72
CA GLY A 140 33.79 -21.03 45.09
C GLY A 140 35.13 -21.25 44.39
N GLU A 141 35.43 -22.51 44.11
CA GLU A 141 36.59 -22.91 43.30
C GLU A 141 36.08 -23.57 42.02
N GLU A 142 36.70 -23.25 40.89
CA GLU A 142 36.43 -23.90 39.60
C GLU A 142 37.63 -24.77 39.20
N LEU A 143 37.38 -25.84 38.45
CA LEU A 143 38.44 -26.70 37.95
C LEU A 143 39.25 -25.95 36.91
N ASP A 144 40.56 -25.82 37.12
CA ASP A 144 41.49 -25.40 36.08
C ASP A 144 41.72 -26.60 35.17
N GLU A 145 40.90 -26.72 34.12
CA GLU A 145 40.92 -27.86 33.21
C GLU A 145 42.31 -28.09 32.61
N GLN A 146 42.99 -27.01 32.21
CA GLN A 146 44.32 -27.05 31.61
C GLN A 146 45.35 -27.56 32.62
N LEU A 147 45.44 -26.94 33.80
CA LEU A 147 46.42 -27.36 34.82
C LEU A 147 46.10 -28.73 35.42
N THR A 148 44.83 -29.10 35.45
CA THR A 148 44.36 -30.43 35.83
C THR A 148 44.86 -31.47 34.85
N VAL A 149 44.73 -31.23 33.54
CA VAL A 149 45.24 -32.13 32.49
C VAL A 149 46.76 -32.24 32.58
N GLU A 150 47.47 -31.12 32.67
CA GLU A 150 48.93 -31.10 32.77
C GLU A 150 49.43 -31.86 34.00
N ARG A 151 48.89 -31.59 35.19
CA ARG A 151 49.26 -32.33 36.41
C ARG A 151 48.84 -33.79 36.39
N SER A 152 47.71 -34.11 35.75
CA SER A 152 47.25 -35.49 35.65
C SER A 152 48.14 -36.32 34.73
N ILE A 153 48.65 -35.71 33.64
CA ILE A 153 49.62 -36.32 32.74
C ILE A 153 50.97 -36.49 33.44
N GLU A 154 51.50 -35.44 34.08
CA GLU A 154 52.80 -35.51 34.77
C GLU A 154 52.82 -36.55 35.89
N ARG A 155 51.71 -36.71 36.62
CA ARG A 155 51.62 -37.63 37.77
C ARG A 155 51.00 -38.98 37.40
N MET A 156 50.57 -39.16 36.16
CA MET A 156 49.87 -40.36 35.66
C MET A 156 48.65 -40.76 36.50
N VAL A 157 48.02 -39.81 37.20
CA VAL A 157 46.83 -39.99 38.04
C VAL A 157 45.95 -38.74 37.94
N PRO A 158 44.62 -38.86 37.70
CA PRO A 158 43.72 -37.72 37.62
C PRO A 158 43.77 -36.85 38.90
N THR A 159 44.41 -35.69 38.80
CA THR A 159 44.63 -34.77 39.93
C THR A 159 43.95 -33.44 39.63
N PRO A 160 42.71 -33.21 40.11
CA PRO A 160 42.00 -31.97 39.86
C PRO A 160 42.73 -30.79 40.51
N VAL A 161 43.03 -29.77 39.71
CA VAL A 161 43.56 -28.50 40.19
C VAL A 161 42.43 -27.49 40.22
N LEU A 162 42.15 -26.97 41.40
CA LEU A 162 41.12 -25.97 41.61
C LEU A 162 41.75 -24.57 41.59
N ARG A 163 41.08 -23.62 40.96
CA ARG A 163 41.42 -22.18 41.00
C ARG A 163 40.22 -21.39 41.52
N PRO A 164 40.43 -20.21 42.13
CA PRO A 164 39.33 -19.37 42.58
C PRO A 164 38.38 -19.05 41.41
N ALA A 165 37.08 -19.32 41.57
CA ALA A 165 36.11 -19.16 40.50
C ALA A 165 36.07 -17.69 40.01
N GLU A 166 36.03 -17.51 38.69
CA GLU A 166 35.86 -16.18 38.12
C GLU A 166 34.42 -15.70 38.36
N SER A 167 34.23 -14.62 39.13
CA SER A 167 32.91 -14.03 39.30
C SER A 167 32.80 -12.65 38.67
N ARG A 168 31.58 -12.29 38.25
CA ARG A 168 31.28 -10.89 37.92
C ARG A 168 31.43 -10.05 39.20
N TRP A 169 31.98 -8.86 39.07
CA TRP A 169 32.41 -8.04 40.21
C TRP A 169 31.36 -7.03 40.71
N LEU A 170 30.27 -6.82 39.95
CA LEU A 170 29.31 -5.74 40.17
C LEU A 170 27.86 -6.25 40.19
N ASP A 171 27.10 -5.87 41.22
CA ASP A 171 25.65 -6.07 41.31
C ASP A 171 24.90 -4.86 40.74
N LEU A 172 23.71 -5.08 40.21
CA LEU A 172 22.80 -4.03 39.77
C LEU A 172 21.52 -4.01 40.61
N ALA A 173 21.24 -2.87 41.24
CA ALA A 173 19.92 -2.55 41.77
C ALA A 173 19.20 -1.59 40.79
N LEU A 174 18.21 -2.12 40.08
CA LEU A 174 17.33 -1.35 39.20
C LEU A 174 16.12 -0.86 40.01
N VAL A 175 16.06 0.43 40.32
CA VAL A 175 15.00 1.05 41.10
C VAL A 175 14.03 1.76 40.14
N VAL A 176 12.78 1.34 40.07
CA VAL A 176 11.78 1.86 39.13
C VAL A 176 10.80 2.76 39.87
N ASP A 177 10.72 4.03 39.49
CA ASP A 177 9.71 4.96 40.00
C ASP A 177 8.30 4.48 39.64
N THR A 178 7.37 4.51 40.59
CA THR A 178 5.98 4.07 40.40
C THR A 178 4.98 5.21 40.33
N HIS A 179 5.44 6.44 40.09
CA HIS A 179 4.53 7.56 39.81
C HIS A 179 3.60 7.26 38.61
N HIS A 180 2.38 7.82 38.57
CA HIS A 180 1.38 7.48 37.54
C HIS A 180 1.85 7.80 36.10
N SER A 181 2.77 8.75 35.94
CA SER A 181 3.39 9.06 34.63
C SER A 181 4.28 7.91 34.12
N MET A 182 4.76 7.04 35.01
CA MET A 182 5.55 5.85 34.67
C MET A 182 4.74 4.73 34.00
N LEU A 183 3.40 4.81 34.02
CA LEU A 183 2.52 3.82 33.39
C LEU A 183 2.76 3.69 31.87
N LEU A 184 3.08 4.80 31.19
CA LEU A 184 3.38 4.81 29.74
C LEU A 184 4.66 4.04 29.38
N TRP A 185 5.49 3.74 30.38
CA TRP A 185 6.80 3.14 30.22
C TRP A 185 6.87 1.70 30.73
N ALA A 186 5.77 1.13 31.23
CA ALA A 186 5.75 -0.22 31.81
C ALA A 186 6.41 -1.28 30.90
N ASP A 187 6.10 -1.23 29.60
CA ASP A 187 6.64 -2.18 28.61
C ASP A 187 8.13 -1.99 28.38
N LEU A 188 8.57 -0.73 28.34
CA LEU A 188 9.98 -0.35 28.23
C LEU A 188 10.77 -0.81 29.47
N VAL A 189 10.22 -0.59 30.67
CA VAL A 189 10.82 -1.03 31.94
C VAL A 189 11.00 -2.54 31.94
N ASP A 190 9.96 -3.29 31.58
CA ASP A 190 10.00 -4.74 31.55
C ASP A 190 10.99 -5.29 30.52
N GLU A 191 11.05 -4.68 29.34
CA GLU A 191 11.99 -5.06 28.29
C GLU A 191 13.43 -4.75 28.70
N LEU A 192 13.68 -3.56 29.24
CA LEU A 192 14.99 -3.14 29.74
C LEU A 192 15.47 -4.04 30.88
N ARG A 193 14.59 -4.39 31.83
CA ARG A 193 14.89 -5.34 32.90
C ARG A 193 15.36 -6.67 32.30
N ARG A 194 14.61 -7.22 31.34
CA ARG A 194 14.99 -8.47 30.65
C ARG A 194 16.32 -8.36 29.91
N VAL A 195 16.61 -7.22 29.27
CA VAL A 195 17.88 -6.98 28.56
C VAL A 195 19.05 -6.90 29.55
N LEU A 196 18.88 -6.18 30.67
CA LEU A 196 19.89 -6.06 31.71
C LEU A 196 20.20 -7.42 32.35
N THR A 197 19.17 -8.22 32.66
CA THR A 197 19.35 -9.58 33.17
C THR A 197 20.02 -10.50 32.14
N ARG A 198 19.55 -10.51 30.89
CA ARG A 198 20.12 -11.36 29.82
C ARG A 198 21.51 -10.93 29.33
N SER A 199 21.94 -9.70 29.65
CA SER A 199 23.29 -9.24 29.31
C SER A 199 24.39 -10.07 29.97
N GLY A 200 24.09 -10.72 31.10
CA GLY A 200 25.06 -11.46 31.91
C GLY A 200 26.22 -10.61 32.42
N VAL A 201 26.14 -9.27 32.34
CA VAL A 201 27.22 -8.33 32.71
C VAL A 201 27.41 -8.27 34.22
N PHE A 202 26.29 -8.24 34.96
CA PHE A 202 26.24 -8.12 36.41
C PHE A 202 26.23 -9.50 37.08
N ARG A 203 26.69 -9.55 38.33
CA ARG A 203 26.60 -10.76 39.17
C ARG A 203 25.16 -11.07 39.53
N ASP A 204 24.42 -10.04 39.93
CA ASP A 204 22.99 -10.11 40.25
C ASP A 204 22.28 -8.84 39.76
N VAL A 205 21.03 -8.98 39.31
CA VAL A 205 20.16 -7.88 38.85
C VAL A 205 18.87 -7.90 39.65
N ARG A 206 18.77 -7.02 40.66
CA ARG A 206 17.59 -6.89 41.52
C ARG A 206 16.75 -5.70 41.12
N THR A 207 15.44 -5.92 40.97
CA THR A 207 14.49 -4.84 40.66
C THR A 207 13.73 -4.42 41.91
N TRP A 208 13.63 -3.11 42.13
CA TRP A 208 12.92 -2.47 43.23
C TRP A 208 11.94 -1.45 42.66
N GLN A 209 10.83 -1.23 43.36
CA GLN A 209 9.88 -0.17 43.04
C GLN A 209 10.04 0.97 44.05
N LEU A 210 10.15 2.21 43.57
CA LEU A 210 10.23 3.42 44.39
C LEU A 210 8.85 4.09 44.40
N THR A 211 8.17 3.98 45.54
CA THR A 211 6.87 4.60 45.79
C THR A 211 7.05 5.91 46.54
N GLY A 212 5.99 6.72 46.65
CA GLY A 212 6.01 7.95 47.45
C GLY A 212 6.82 9.11 46.85
N THR A 213 6.99 9.13 45.52
CA THR A 213 7.68 10.19 44.76
C THR A 213 6.79 11.38 44.40
N GLY A 214 5.49 11.32 44.71
CA GLY A 214 4.56 12.45 44.57
C GLY A 214 4.89 13.60 45.54
N SER A 215 4.32 14.78 45.29
CA SER A 215 4.55 15.94 46.15
C SER A 215 4.10 15.66 47.60
N GLY A 216 4.96 15.93 48.58
CA GLY A 216 4.72 15.63 50.00
C GLY A 216 4.78 14.13 50.37
N GLY A 217 5.16 13.27 49.43
CA GLY A 217 5.29 11.83 49.64
C GLY A 217 6.57 11.43 50.39
N THR A 218 6.50 10.32 51.12
CA THR A 218 7.69 9.69 51.74
C THR A 218 8.19 8.56 50.85
N PRO A 219 9.42 8.62 50.33
CA PRO A 219 9.93 7.59 49.43
C PRO A 219 10.12 6.25 50.15
N MET A 220 9.61 5.16 49.56
CA MET A 220 9.78 3.79 50.08
C MET A 220 10.16 2.82 48.95
N LEU A 221 10.79 1.69 49.31
CA LEU A 221 11.10 0.62 48.36
C LEU A 221 10.19 -0.59 48.56
N THR A 222 9.70 -1.19 47.47
CA THR A 222 8.99 -2.48 47.52
C THR A 222 9.62 -3.49 46.54
N ARG A 223 9.50 -4.79 46.87
CA ARG A 223 9.79 -5.88 45.93
C ARG A 223 8.50 -6.31 45.24
N GLY A 224 8.30 -5.83 44.02
CA GLY A 224 7.08 -6.08 43.26
C GLY A 224 5.87 -5.28 43.77
N ARG A 225 4.75 -5.42 43.07
CA ARG A 225 3.55 -4.56 43.21
C ARG A 225 2.87 -4.63 44.58
N TYR A 226 3.01 -5.76 45.27
CA TYR A 226 2.38 -6.03 46.58
C TYR A 226 3.42 -6.33 47.68
N GLY A 227 4.69 -6.00 47.46
CA GLY A 227 5.74 -6.23 48.43
C GLY A 227 5.62 -5.32 49.64
N ALA A 228 5.99 -5.82 50.82
CA ALA A 228 6.07 -5.00 52.03
C ALA A 228 7.02 -3.80 51.82
N PRO A 229 6.64 -2.59 52.27
CA PRO A 229 7.45 -1.40 52.10
C PRO A 229 8.69 -1.47 52.98
N ARG A 230 9.83 -1.05 52.43
CA ARG A 230 11.16 -1.07 53.05
C ARG A 230 11.81 0.31 53.01
N ASN A 231 12.74 0.53 53.92
CA ASN A 231 13.46 1.79 53.98
C ASN A 231 14.42 1.90 52.78
N PRO A 232 14.35 2.95 51.95
CA PRO A 232 15.26 3.12 50.82
C PRO A 232 16.74 3.09 51.19
N LEU A 233 17.10 3.48 52.42
CA LEU A 233 18.48 3.54 52.88
C LEU A 233 19.14 2.15 52.99
N GLU A 234 18.35 1.06 53.09
CA GLU A 234 18.82 -0.33 53.13
C GLU A 234 19.51 -0.78 51.83
N LEU A 235 19.26 -0.09 50.72
CA LEU A 235 19.80 -0.48 49.41
C LEU A 235 21.30 -0.18 49.26
N ALA A 236 21.82 0.73 50.09
CA ALA A 236 23.22 1.11 50.08
C ALA A 236 24.10 -0.10 50.47
N ASP A 237 25.09 -0.40 49.65
CA ASP A 237 26.09 -1.45 49.91
C ASP A 237 27.42 -0.77 50.30
N PRO A 238 27.85 -0.85 51.58
CA PRO A 238 29.11 -0.28 52.04
C PRO A 238 30.35 -0.85 51.35
N ALA A 239 30.27 -2.06 50.77
CA ALA A 239 31.38 -2.65 50.04
C ALA A 239 31.62 -2.00 48.67
N GLY A 240 30.70 -1.12 48.22
CA GLY A 240 30.83 -0.39 46.96
C GLY A 240 30.73 -1.26 45.71
N ARG A 241 30.18 -2.48 45.82
CA ARG A 241 30.09 -3.46 44.72
C ARG A 241 28.73 -3.45 44.02
N ARG A 242 27.93 -2.41 44.25
CA ARG A 242 26.61 -2.23 43.67
C ARG A 242 26.51 -0.93 42.86
N LEU A 243 25.97 -1.05 41.66
CA LEU A 243 25.45 0.05 40.87
C LEU A 243 23.95 0.20 41.13
N ILE A 244 23.50 1.41 41.46
CA ILE A 244 22.07 1.73 41.62
C ILE A 244 21.64 2.57 40.41
N LEU A 245 20.73 2.03 39.61
CA LEU A 245 20.11 2.74 38.48
C LEU A 245 18.66 3.06 38.82
N VAL A 246 18.34 4.35 38.93
CA VAL A 246 16.98 4.81 39.20
C VAL A 246 16.29 5.15 37.88
N LEU A 247 15.33 4.33 37.47
CA LEU A 247 14.55 4.48 36.25
C LEU A 247 13.30 5.33 36.53
N SER A 248 13.25 6.52 35.96
CA SER A 248 12.16 7.49 36.17
C SER A 248 12.04 8.46 35.00
N ASP A 249 10.87 9.07 34.80
CA ASP A 249 10.70 10.23 33.93
C ASP A 249 10.99 11.56 34.68
N THR A 250 11.24 11.49 35.99
CA THR A 250 11.49 12.62 36.90
C THR A 250 10.35 13.65 36.94
N VAL A 251 9.13 13.29 36.52
CA VAL A 251 7.98 14.20 36.47
C VAL A 251 7.35 14.41 37.85
N ALA A 252 7.43 13.42 38.74
CA ALA A 252 6.84 13.49 40.06
C ALA A 252 7.41 14.65 40.90
N GLY A 253 6.55 15.40 41.58
CA GLY A 253 6.95 16.61 42.33
C GLY A 253 8.00 16.35 43.42
N GLY A 254 7.97 15.17 44.06
CA GLY A 254 8.89 14.78 45.11
C GLY A 254 10.36 14.72 44.67
N TRP A 255 10.66 14.67 43.37
CA TRP A 255 12.04 14.79 42.87
C TRP A 255 12.69 16.16 43.22
N ARG A 256 11.89 17.20 43.46
CA ARG A 256 12.37 18.50 43.96
C ARG A 256 12.57 18.52 45.47
N GLU A 257 11.99 17.58 46.18
CA GLU A 257 11.92 17.59 47.63
C GLU A 257 13.16 16.97 48.26
N ALA A 258 13.45 17.41 49.49
CA ALA A 258 14.59 16.93 50.26
C ALA A 258 14.50 15.43 50.58
N SER A 259 13.30 14.84 50.56
CA SER A 259 13.05 13.42 50.81
C SER A 259 13.71 12.52 49.76
N VAL A 260 13.36 12.69 48.47
CA VAL A 260 13.94 11.92 47.36
C VAL A 260 15.41 12.29 47.16
N GLN A 261 15.77 13.57 47.24
CA GLN A 261 17.16 14.01 47.11
C GLN A 261 18.05 13.48 48.25
N GLY A 262 17.50 13.33 49.46
CA GLY A 262 18.17 12.73 50.61
C GLY A 262 18.51 11.26 50.38
N VAL A 263 17.57 10.49 49.81
CA VAL A 263 17.80 9.09 49.43
C VAL A 263 18.93 8.99 48.39
N LEU A 264 18.89 9.82 47.34
CA LEU A 264 19.94 9.85 46.31
C LEU A 264 21.32 10.23 46.88
N ARG A 265 21.38 11.18 47.81
CA ARG A 265 22.62 11.55 48.52
C ARG A 265 23.18 10.38 49.32
N HIS A 266 22.32 9.66 50.05
CA HIS A 266 22.74 8.50 50.85
C HIS A 266 23.25 7.35 49.98
N TRP A 267 22.56 7.04 48.89
CA TRP A 267 23.02 6.03 47.93
C TRP A 267 24.32 6.45 47.25
N GLY A 268 24.40 7.70 46.77
CA GLY A 268 25.59 8.24 46.10
C GLY A 268 26.80 8.33 47.02
N ALA A 269 26.57 8.26 48.33
CA ALA A 269 27.62 8.18 49.33
C ALA A 269 28.35 6.84 49.31
N HIS A 270 27.65 5.72 49.13
CA HIS A 270 28.22 4.38 49.27
C HIS A 270 28.40 3.68 47.92
N ASN A 271 27.62 4.05 46.92
CA ASN A 271 27.50 3.32 45.66
C ASN A 271 27.60 4.27 44.46
N ALA A 272 27.90 3.69 43.29
CA ALA A 272 27.69 4.37 42.04
C ALA A 272 26.17 4.47 41.79
N VAL A 273 25.67 5.68 41.61
CA VAL A 273 24.24 5.99 41.40
C VAL A 273 24.08 6.81 40.14
N ALA A 274 23.09 6.45 39.32
CA ALA A 274 22.64 7.25 38.20
C ALA A 274 21.13 7.20 38.04
N VAL A 275 20.54 8.29 37.55
CA VAL A 275 19.16 8.32 37.09
C VAL A 275 19.14 7.97 35.61
N LEU A 276 18.47 6.87 35.28
CA LEU A 276 18.17 6.47 33.92
C LEU A 276 16.82 7.12 33.55
N ASN A 277 16.86 8.23 32.82
CA ASN A 277 15.66 8.96 32.47
C ASN A 277 15.01 8.35 31.22
N VAL A 278 13.76 7.91 31.35
CA VAL A 278 12.99 7.30 30.25
C VAL A 278 12.55 8.32 29.21
N LEU A 279 12.43 9.60 29.59
CA LEU A 279 12.19 10.67 28.63
C LEU A 279 13.42 10.86 27.71
N PRO A 280 13.21 11.13 26.42
CA PRO A 280 14.27 11.62 25.55
C PRO A 280 14.95 12.86 26.14
N GLU A 281 16.25 13.02 25.91
CA GLU A 281 17.06 14.11 26.49
C GLU A 281 16.50 15.51 26.19
N ARG A 282 15.92 15.70 24.99
CA ARG A 282 15.23 16.94 24.59
C ARG A 282 14.02 17.30 25.47
N LEU A 283 13.42 16.32 26.16
CA LEU A 283 12.24 16.49 27.01
C LEU A 283 12.57 16.54 28.51
N TRP A 284 13.85 16.44 28.92
CA TRP A 284 14.21 16.47 30.36
C TRP A 284 13.86 17.79 31.04
N THR A 285 13.67 18.87 30.29
CA THR A 285 13.15 20.14 30.83
C THR A 285 11.68 20.05 31.26
N ARG A 286 10.95 19.02 30.83
CA ARG A 286 9.54 18.82 31.21
C ARG A 286 9.38 18.19 32.59
N GLY A 287 10.40 17.48 33.10
CA GLY A 287 10.41 16.87 34.44
C GLY A 287 10.33 17.91 35.57
N ALA A 288 10.09 17.43 36.79
CA ALA A 288 10.10 18.25 37.98
C ALA A 288 11.49 18.87 38.22
N VAL A 289 12.56 18.11 37.96
CA VAL A 289 13.94 18.57 38.10
C VAL A 289 14.62 18.69 36.75
N ARG A 290 15.45 19.73 36.57
CA ARG A 290 16.19 19.99 35.33
C ARG A 290 17.65 19.55 35.46
N PRO A 291 18.10 18.54 34.71
CA PRO A 291 19.51 18.17 34.66
C PRO A 291 20.36 19.31 34.07
N VAL A 292 21.56 19.52 34.62
CA VAL A 292 22.53 20.53 34.18
C VAL A 292 23.86 19.88 33.79
N PRO A 293 24.61 20.42 32.81
CA PRO A 293 25.79 19.75 32.29
C PRO A 293 27.02 19.90 33.22
N PHE A 294 27.61 18.76 33.60
CA PHE A 294 28.87 18.66 34.35
C PHE A 294 29.90 17.82 33.58
N ALA A 295 31.18 18.16 33.74
CA ALA A 295 32.26 17.24 33.45
C ALA A 295 32.51 16.42 34.71
N VAL A 296 32.46 15.09 34.60
CA VAL A 296 32.64 14.14 35.71
C VAL A 296 33.71 13.10 35.38
N ARG A 297 34.40 12.62 36.41
CA ARG A 297 35.48 11.64 36.29
C ARG A 297 35.53 10.75 37.53
N ALA A 298 35.68 9.45 37.30
CA ALA A 298 35.87 8.45 38.36
C ALA A 298 37.20 7.74 38.13
N ASP A 299 38.03 7.70 39.17
CA ASP A 299 39.40 7.16 39.10
C ASP A 299 39.49 5.71 39.58
N ARG A 300 38.39 5.14 40.08
CA ARG A 300 38.29 3.76 40.54
C ARG A 300 36.99 3.09 40.05
N PRO A 301 37.01 1.79 39.73
CA PRO A 301 35.79 1.05 39.36
C PRO A 301 34.75 1.10 40.48
N ALA A 302 33.48 1.31 40.12
CA ALA A 302 32.32 1.44 41.01
C ALA A 302 32.50 2.44 42.17
N ALA A 303 33.38 3.43 42.00
CA ALA A 303 33.55 4.49 42.99
C ALA A 303 32.19 5.15 43.30
N ALA A 304 31.93 5.41 44.58
CA ALA A 304 30.71 6.07 45.00
C ALA A 304 30.54 7.43 44.30
N THR A 305 29.34 7.78 43.87
CA THR A 305 29.10 9.02 43.10
C THR A 305 29.61 10.27 43.82
N ARG A 306 29.52 10.32 45.16
CA ARG A 306 30.07 11.42 45.98
C ARG A 306 31.58 11.61 45.84
N SER A 307 32.31 10.57 45.43
CA SER A 307 33.77 10.58 45.32
C SER A 307 34.27 10.95 43.92
N TRP A 308 33.36 11.13 42.95
CA TRP A 308 33.73 11.52 41.60
C TRP A 308 34.19 12.97 41.55
N GLN A 309 35.24 13.20 40.77
CA GLN A 309 35.70 14.54 40.44
C GLN A 309 34.70 15.18 39.49
N ARG A 310 34.39 16.47 39.71
CA ARG A 310 33.33 17.16 38.99
C ARG A 310 33.71 18.62 38.72
N ALA A 311 33.37 19.11 37.54
CA ALA A 311 33.53 20.50 37.13
C ALA A 311 32.27 20.98 36.39
N ALA A 312 31.71 22.13 36.80
CA ALA A 312 30.57 22.73 36.13
C ALA A 312 31.00 23.26 34.74
N THR A 313 30.19 23.02 33.71
CA THR A 313 30.55 23.39 32.32
C THR A 313 29.99 24.75 31.87
N ALA A 314 29.18 25.42 32.68
CA ALA A 314 28.53 26.69 32.33
C ALA A 314 29.26 27.91 32.92
N ARG A 315 29.53 28.92 32.09
CA ARG A 315 30.24 30.19 32.43
C ARG A 315 29.45 31.21 33.27
N ARG A 316 28.24 30.90 33.76
CA ARG A 316 27.40 31.85 34.50
C ARG A 316 27.14 31.39 35.92
N SER A 317 28.06 31.70 36.82
CA SER A 317 27.81 32.01 38.24
C SER A 317 29.13 32.50 38.83
N ARG A 318 29.24 33.82 39.11
CA ARG A 318 30.32 34.33 39.97
C ARG A 318 30.20 33.64 41.33
N PRO A 319 31.29 33.10 41.91
CA PRO A 319 31.24 32.53 43.25
C PRO A 319 30.89 33.65 44.23
N ARG A 320 29.77 33.52 44.97
CA ARG A 320 29.56 34.32 46.18
C ARG A 320 30.63 33.88 47.19
N ALA A 321 31.34 34.85 47.77
CA ALA A 321 32.48 34.61 48.65
C ALA A 321 32.12 33.64 49.80
N GLY A 322 32.80 32.50 49.83
CA GLY A 322 32.59 31.40 50.77
C GLY A 322 33.08 30.11 50.13
N ARG A 323 33.82 29.27 50.88
CA ARG A 323 34.42 28.01 50.40
C ARG A 323 33.52 27.27 49.39
N PRO A 324 33.99 26.90 48.20
CA PRO A 324 33.15 26.21 47.21
C PRO A 324 32.79 24.82 47.74
N ARG A 325 31.60 24.67 48.34
CA ARG A 325 30.99 23.34 48.46
C ARG A 325 30.69 22.90 47.04
N THR A 326 31.44 21.91 46.55
CA THR A 326 31.14 21.27 45.26
C THR A 326 29.76 20.64 45.37
N ALA A 327 28.81 21.11 44.56
CA ALA A 327 27.44 20.59 44.50
C ALA A 327 27.42 19.05 44.47
N ASP A 328 26.60 18.43 45.33
CA ASP A 328 26.30 17.00 45.22
C ASP A 328 25.48 16.76 43.97
N VAL A 329 25.98 15.88 43.10
CA VAL A 329 25.38 15.64 41.79
C VAL A 329 25.20 14.15 41.53
N VAL A 330 24.11 13.82 40.85
CA VAL A 330 23.85 12.46 40.34
C VAL A 330 23.71 12.54 38.83
N PRO A 331 24.46 11.73 38.05
CA PRO A 331 24.34 11.74 36.59
C PRO A 331 22.95 11.30 36.15
N VAL A 332 22.48 11.93 35.08
CA VAL A 332 21.27 11.57 34.35
C VAL A 332 21.67 11.10 32.97
N VAL A 333 21.24 9.91 32.60
CA VAL A 333 21.47 9.33 31.27
C VAL A 333 20.17 8.84 30.69
N GLY A 334 20.03 8.90 29.36
CA GLY A 334 18.87 8.32 28.67
C GLY A 334 19.01 6.81 28.46
N VAL A 335 17.91 6.15 28.09
CA VAL A 335 17.85 4.71 27.78
C VAL A 335 18.58 4.35 26.47
N ALA A 336 19.07 5.32 25.71
CA ALA A 336 19.81 5.09 24.46
C ALA A 336 21.19 4.42 24.69
N PRO A 337 21.65 3.53 23.78
CA PRO A 337 22.92 2.81 23.92
C PRO A 337 24.13 3.72 24.17
N GLY A 338 24.21 4.85 23.45
CA GLY A 338 25.32 5.80 23.61
C GLY A 338 25.36 6.48 24.98
N SER A 339 24.19 6.78 25.56
CA SER A 339 24.07 7.37 26.90
C SER A 339 24.46 6.36 27.99
N LEU A 340 24.00 5.13 27.86
CA LEU A 340 24.34 4.04 28.76
C LEU A 340 25.84 3.69 28.68
N ALA A 341 26.45 3.73 27.49
CA ALA A 341 27.88 3.50 27.31
C ALA A 341 28.74 4.56 28.01
N ARG A 342 28.32 5.83 28.01
CA ARG A 342 29.03 6.90 28.74
C ARG A 342 28.99 6.67 30.24
N LEU A 343 27.84 6.22 30.77
CA LEU A 343 27.71 5.84 32.18
C LEU A 343 28.56 4.60 32.50
N ALA A 344 28.45 3.54 31.71
CA ALA A 344 29.17 2.30 31.93
C ALA A 344 30.68 2.56 32.02
N ARG A 345 31.26 3.30 31.07
CA ARG A 345 32.70 3.63 31.12
C ARG A 345 33.08 4.49 32.33
N LEU A 346 32.18 5.36 32.81
CA LEU A 346 32.41 6.14 34.02
C LEU A 346 32.45 5.24 35.25
N VAL A 347 31.50 4.31 35.36
CA VAL A 347 31.45 3.31 36.43
C VAL A 347 32.63 2.33 36.36
N SER A 348 33.16 2.04 35.16
CA SER A 348 34.39 1.26 34.98
C SER A 348 35.65 1.92 35.56
N GLY A 349 35.58 3.21 35.89
CA GLY A 349 36.68 3.96 36.51
C GLY A 349 37.90 4.10 35.61
N ASP A 350 37.71 4.42 34.32
CA ASP A 350 38.82 4.59 33.37
C ASP A 350 39.58 5.92 33.51
N GLY A 351 39.27 6.72 34.54
CA GLY A 351 39.99 7.94 34.88
C GLY A 351 39.84 9.09 33.88
N ARG A 352 38.92 8.99 32.89
CA ARG A 352 38.71 10.00 31.85
C ARG A 352 37.58 10.96 32.20
N TRP A 353 37.77 12.25 31.91
CA TRP A 353 36.72 13.26 32.01
C TRP A 353 35.61 13.01 30.98
N ARG A 354 34.36 13.11 31.42
CA ARG A 354 33.16 12.96 30.57
C ARG A 354 32.16 14.04 30.87
N ARG A 355 31.57 14.61 29.81
CA ARG A 355 30.43 15.50 29.94
C ARG A 355 29.14 14.69 30.07
N LEU A 356 28.42 14.88 31.16
CA LEU A 356 27.11 14.27 31.43
C LEU A 356 26.16 15.33 31.97
N ALA A 357 24.86 15.13 31.76
CA ALA A 357 23.86 15.86 32.49
C ALA A 357 23.79 15.32 33.92
N CYS A 358 23.61 16.19 34.92
CA CYS A 358 23.48 15.78 36.31
C CYS A 358 22.37 16.53 37.02
N LEU A 359 21.65 15.84 37.92
CA LEU A 359 20.80 16.47 38.91
C LEU A 359 21.67 17.06 40.01
N ARG A 360 21.38 18.31 40.38
CA ARG A 360 21.94 18.95 41.56
C ARG A 360 21.08 18.61 42.78
N LEU A 361 21.72 18.09 43.83
CA LEU A 361 21.06 17.73 45.09
C LEU A 361 21.21 18.82 46.17
N ASP A 362 21.75 19.99 45.77
CA ASP A 362 22.07 21.15 46.59
C ASP A 362 21.34 22.43 46.11
N ALA A 363 20.48 22.31 45.10
CA ALA A 363 19.71 23.44 44.61
C ALA A 363 18.59 23.76 45.62
N GLU A 364 18.61 24.97 46.16
CA GLU A 364 17.41 25.57 46.78
C GLU A 364 16.22 25.37 45.82
N PRO A 365 15.00 25.07 46.32
CA PRO A 365 13.80 25.04 45.50
C PRO A 365 13.61 26.45 44.92
N GLY A 366 14.21 26.70 43.76
CA GLY A 366 14.08 27.97 43.06
C GLY A 366 12.61 28.18 42.74
N ASP A 367 12.17 29.45 42.80
CA ASP A 367 10.83 29.84 42.40
C ASP A 367 10.50 29.15 41.08
N PRO A 368 9.32 28.50 41.00
CA PRO A 368 8.93 27.82 39.78
C PRO A 368 9.09 28.81 38.62
N PRO A 369 9.78 28.48 37.52
CA PRO A 369 9.50 29.20 36.28
C PRO A 369 8.00 29.05 36.12
N ALA A 370 7.27 30.17 36.04
CA ALA A 370 5.82 30.19 35.95
C ALA A 370 5.38 29.27 34.81
N ARG A 371 5.13 27.99 35.13
CA ARG A 371 4.26 27.16 34.34
C ARG A 371 2.91 27.70 34.74
N GLU A 372 2.44 28.65 33.94
CA GLU A 372 1.02 28.95 33.86
C GLU A 372 0.29 27.61 33.76
N ALA A 373 -0.21 27.13 34.89
CA ALA A 373 -1.46 26.42 34.87
C ALA A 373 -2.45 27.47 34.39
N PRO A 374 -3.02 27.33 33.20
CA PRO A 374 -4.13 28.16 32.85
C PRO A 374 -5.32 27.55 33.58
N ALA A 375 -5.55 28.03 34.80
CA ALA A 375 -6.89 28.17 35.32
C ALA A 375 -7.57 29.32 34.54
N GLY A 376 -7.78 29.10 33.24
CA GLY A 376 -8.64 29.90 32.39
C GLY A 376 -9.83 29.04 31.97
N PRO A 377 -10.99 29.62 31.65
CA PRO A 377 -12.20 28.88 31.31
C PRO A 377 -11.95 27.99 30.09
N VAL A 378 -12.77 26.94 29.97
CA VAL A 378 -12.71 25.84 28.98
C VAL A 378 -12.12 26.31 27.64
N ARG A 379 -10.87 25.92 27.38
CA ARG A 379 -10.18 26.17 26.11
C ARG A 379 -10.77 25.28 25.03
N GLY A 380 -11.02 25.84 23.85
CA GLY A 380 -11.50 25.06 22.71
C GLY A 380 -10.51 23.95 22.33
N ALA A 381 -11.01 22.80 21.90
CA ALA A 381 -10.19 21.65 21.52
C ALA A 381 -9.14 21.96 20.45
N LEU A 382 -9.45 22.89 19.53
CA LEU A 382 -8.53 23.36 18.50
C LEU A 382 -7.31 24.08 19.10
N GLU A 383 -7.51 24.93 20.10
CA GLU A 383 -6.43 25.67 20.79
C GLU A 383 -5.47 24.70 21.52
N VAL A 384 -6.01 23.61 22.08
CA VAL A 384 -5.21 22.54 22.70
C VAL A 384 -4.35 21.82 21.66
N VAL A 385 -4.91 21.52 20.49
CA VAL A 385 -4.19 20.88 19.37
C VAL A 385 -3.13 21.82 18.77
N GLU A 386 -3.43 23.09 18.59
CA GLU A 386 -2.48 24.09 18.07
C GLU A 386 -1.29 24.30 19.01
N ARG A 387 -1.55 24.42 20.32
CA ARG A 387 -0.48 24.50 21.33
C ARG A 387 0.38 23.25 21.33
N PHE A 388 -0.23 22.08 21.20
CA PHE A 388 0.51 20.83 21.09
C PHE A 388 1.40 20.85 19.83
N ARG A 389 0.87 21.20 18.65
CA ARG A 389 1.63 21.31 17.40
C ARG A 389 2.80 22.30 17.49
N ALA A 390 2.61 23.43 18.18
CA ALA A 390 3.67 24.41 18.36
C ALA A 390 4.86 23.89 19.20
N ASN A 391 4.62 22.89 20.07
CA ASN A 391 5.60 22.41 21.06
C ASN A 391 5.99 20.93 20.89
N ALA A 392 5.42 20.24 19.90
CA ALA A 392 5.63 18.82 19.65
C ALA A 392 6.42 18.62 18.35
N SER A 393 7.28 17.60 18.33
CA SER A 393 8.01 17.18 17.15
C SER A 393 7.06 16.75 16.01
N PRO A 394 7.45 16.88 14.73
CA PRO A 394 6.62 16.47 13.60
C PRO A 394 6.15 15.01 13.68
N THR A 395 7.03 14.11 14.12
CA THR A 395 6.70 12.69 14.34
C THR A 395 5.67 12.49 15.44
N ALA A 396 5.75 13.24 16.55
CA ALA A 396 4.73 13.20 17.61
C ALA A 396 3.38 13.78 17.14
N GLN A 397 3.39 14.80 16.27
CA GLN A 397 2.17 15.34 15.67
C GLN A 397 1.48 14.33 14.75
N GLN A 398 2.26 13.63 13.91
CA GLN A 398 1.76 12.54 13.07
C GLN A 398 1.22 11.38 13.92
N LEU A 399 1.96 10.98 14.95
CA LEU A 399 1.52 9.92 15.87
C LEU A 399 0.20 10.29 16.56
N ALA A 400 0.05 11.53 17.06
CA ALA A 400 -1.19 12.00 17.66
C ALA A 400 -2.40 11.88 16.71
N ALA A 401 -2.21 12.19 15.43
CA ALA A 401 -3.26 12.06 14.42
C ALA A 401 -3.65 10.59 14.16
N HIS A 402 -2.68 9.68 14.06
CA HIS A 402 -2.96 8.25 13.91
C HIS A 402 -3.62 7.64 15.15
N LEU A 403 -3.22 8.07 16.35
CA LEU A 403 -3.82 7.65 17.62
C LEU A 403 -5.27 8.11 17.76
N ALA A 404 -5.65 9.22 17.13
CA ALA A 404 -7.04 9.68 17.08
C ALA A 404 -7.98 8.69 16.35
N ALA A 405 -7.43 7.78 15.54
CA ALA A 405 -8.20 6.79 14.78
C ALA A 405 -8.45 5.45 15.52
N VAL A 406 -7.80 5.22 16.67
CA VAL A 406 -7.87 3.94 17.41
C VAL A 406 -8.24 4.13 18.89
N PRO A 407 -8.64 3.04 19.59
CA PRO A 407 -8.65 3.01 21.05
C PRO A 407 -7.26 3.30 21.63
N LEU A 408 -7.20 4.05 22.72
CA LEU A 408 -5.93 4.44 23.34
C LEU A 408 -5.60 3.53 24.53
N THR A 409 -5.27 2.28 24.26
CA THR A 409 -4.60 1.43 25.25
C THR A 409 -3.11 1.39 24.95
N LEU A 410 -2.26 1.24 25.97
CA LEU A 410 -0.80 1.25 25.76
C LEU A 410 -0.33 0.21 24.70
N PRO A 411 -0.83 -1.05 24.68
CA PRO A 411 -0.45 -2.01 23.65
C PRO A 411 -0.85 -1.56 22.24
N VAL A 412 -2.04 -0.97 22.07
CA VAL A 412 -2.54 -0.49 20.78
C VAL A 412 -1.77 0.74 20.31
N MET A 413 -1.46 1.66 21.22
CA MET A 413 -0.66 2.85 20.92
C MET A 413 0.75 2.47 20.44
N ASN A 414 1.36 1.46 21.07
CA ASN A 414 2.65 0.92 20.63
C ASN A 414 2.56 0.19 19.29
N LEU A 415 1.46 -0.54 19.01
CA LEU A 415 1.21 -1.15 17.70
C LEU A 415 1.08 -0.11 16.59
N VAL A 416 0.32 0.97 16.81
CA VAL A 416 0.18 2.08 15.84
C VAL A 416 1.53 2.76 15.60
N ARG A 417 2.28 3.03 16.67
CA ARG A 417 3.63 3.61 16.58
C ARG A 417 4.53 2.77 15.65
N ARG A 418 4.62 1.46 15.91
CA ARG A 418 5.48 0.55 15.12
C ARG A 418 4.98 0.27 13.71
N SER A 419 3.67 0.21 13.50
CA SER A 419 3.09 -0.17 12.20
C SER A 419 3.12 0.96 11.18
N LEU A 420 2.93 2.22 11.62
CA LEU A 420 2.76 3.37 10.74
C LEU A 420 3.99 4.29 10.71
N LEU A 421 4.78 4.34 11.78
CA LEU A 421 5.93 5.25 11.91
C LEU A 421 7.19 4.45 12.29
N LYS A 422 7.82 3.80 11.31
CA LYS A 422 8.97 2.89 11.54
C LYS A 422 10.12 3.53 12.31
N ASP A 423 10.43 4.80 12.06
CA ASP A 423 11.52 5.55 12.70
C ASP A 423 11.11 6.23 14.01
N SER A 424 9.89 6.00 14.50
CA SER A 424 9.42 6.63 15.74
C SER A 424 9.91 5.89 16.98
N GLU A 425 10.64 6.61 17.84
CA GLU A 425 11.02 6.15 19.18
C GLU A 425 9.84 6.17 20.17
N HIS A 426 9.93 5.40 21.28
CA HIS A 426 8.95 5.44 22.38
C HIS A 426 8.80 6.84 22.99
N GLY A 427 9.84 7.68 22.87
CA GLY A 427 9.82 9.09 23.29
C GLY A 427 8.76 9.96 22.61
N HIS A 428 8.38 9.64 21.37
CA HIS A 428 7.31 10.36 20.67
C HIS A 428 5.95 10.08 21.29
N LEU A 429 5.72 8.87 21.81
CA LEU A 429 4.48 8.54 22.52
C LEU A 429 4.34 9.36 23.81
N ALA A 430 5.45 9.52 24.55
CA ALA A 430 5.49 10.36 25.73
C ALA A 430 5.26 11.84 25.41
N GLU A 431 5.76 12.31 24.26
CA GLU A 431 5.53 13.67 23.80
C GLU A 431 4.04 13.96 23.55
N VAL A 432 3.32 12.99 22.95
CA VAL A 432 1.85 13.03 22.78
C VAL A 432 1.15 13.02 24.13
N ALA A 433 1.45 12.06 24.99
CA ALA A 433 0.76 11.86 26.25
C ALA A 433 0.98 13.02 27.25
N LEU A 434 2.21 13.54 27.31
CA LEU A 434 2.57 14.68 28.16
C LEU A 434 2.34 16.04 27.48
N GLY A 435 1.88 16.03 26.22
CA GLY A 435 1.61 17.22 25.42
C GLY A 435 0.31 17.94 25.77
N GLY A 436 -0.45 17.44 26.75
CA GLY A 436 -1.71 18.04 27.21
C GLY A 436 -2.94 17.62 26.41
N LEU A 437 -2.82 16.62 25.52
CA LEU A 437 -3.92 16.10 24.70
C LEU A 437 -4.83 15.13 25.45
N PHE A 438 -4.30 14.41 26.44
CA PHE A 438 -5.05 13.42 27.21
C PHE A 438 -5.68 14.02 28.47
N GLU A 439 -6.75 13.37 28.94
CA GLU A 439 -7.28 13.57 30.28
C GLU A 439 -6.29 13.06 31.34
N PRO A 440 -6.27 13.64 32.55
CA PRO A 440 -5.45 13.12 33.64
C PRO A 440 -5.79 11.65 33.94
N TRP A 441 -4.77 10.81 34.12
CA TRP A 441 -4.94 9.39 34.44
C TRP A 441 -4.48 9.06 35.88
N GLY A 442 -5.22 8.18 36.55
CA GLY A 442 -5.06 7.90 37.99
C GLY A 442 -3.91 6.93 38.35
N HIS A 443 -3.65 6.82 39.66
CA HIS A 443 -2.48 6.16 40.25
C HIS A 443 -2.56 4.63 40.42
N GLU A 444 -3.75 4.01 40.33
CA GLU A 444 -3.97 2.62 40.79
C GLU A 444 -4.58 1.69 39.72
N ARG A 445 -4.02 1.65 38.52
CA ARG A 445 -4.52 0.73 37.47
C ARG A 445 -3.39 -0.10 36.89
N ASP A 446 -3.70 -1.37 36.57
CA ASP A 446 -2.78 -2.23 35.81
C ASP A 446 -2.45 -1.57 34.47
N PRO A 447 -1.16 -1.36 34.11
CA PRO A 447 -0.76 -0.75 32.84
C PRO A 447 -1.39 -1.40 31.60
N ALA A 448 -1.69 -2.70 31.65
CA ALA A 448 -2.33 -3.43 30.56
C ALA A 448 -3.86 -3.16 30.45
N GLN A 449 -4.44 -2.49 31.45
CA GLN A 449 -5.88 -2.26 31.61
C GLN A 449 -6.25 -0.77 31.64
N VAL A 450 -5.27 0.13 31.49
CA VAL A 450 -5.51 1.58 31.41
C VAL A 450 -5.92 1.94 29.98
N GLU A 451 -7.14 2.44 29.85
CA GLU A 451 -7.59 3.17 28.68
C GLU A 451 -7.38 4.67 28.89
N PHE A 452 -6.63 5.29 27.99
CA PHE A 452 -6.41 6.72 27.96
C PHE A 452 -7.55 7.40 27.20
N ALA A 453 -7.93 8.61 27.61
CA ALA A 453 -8.93 9.41 26.91
C ALA A 453 -8.28 10.70 26.40
N PHE A 454 -8.64 11.11 25.17
CA PHE A 454 -8.39 12.49 24.74
C PHE A 454 -9.29 13.42 25.52
N ARG A 455 -8.82 14.64 25.79
CA ARG A 455 -9.71 15.69 26.29
C ARG A 455 -10.87 15.92 25.31
N PRO A 456 -12.04 16.38 25.80
CA PRO A 456 -13.22 16.58 24.96
C PRO A 456 -12.92 17.40 23.69
N GLY A 457 -13.35 16.90 22.52
CA GLY A 457 -13.20 17.56 21.21
C GLY A 457 -11.83 17.44 20.54
N VAL A 458 -10.78 16.97 21.25
CA VAL A 458 -9.41 16.91 20.72
C VAL A 458 -9.29 15.81 19.66
N ARG A 459 -9.98 14.68 19.83
CA ARG A 459 -9.98 13.57 18.86
C ARG A 459 -10.55 14.04 17.52
N GLU A 460 -11.65 14.78 17.55
CA GLU A 460 -12.33 15.34 16.39
C GLU A 460 -11.46 16.40 15.71
N ALA A 461 -10.84 17.29 16.49
CA ALA A 461 -9.93 18.31 15.97
C ALA A 461 -8.68 17.68 15.31
N LEU A 462 -8.13 16.59 15.85
CA LEU A 462 -7.01 15.88 15.25
C LEU A 462 -7.40 15.16 13.95
N LEU A 463 -8.58 14.54 13.91
CA LEU A 463 -9.09 13.86 12.71
C LEU A 463 -9.51 14.84 11.61
N GLY A 464 -10.12 15.98 11.97
CA GLY A 464 -10.59 16.98 11.01
C GLY A 464 -9.50 17.92 10.45
N SER A 465 -8.31 17.96 11.08
CA SER A 465 -7.20 18.81 10.64
C SER A 465 -6.16 18.09 9.77
N GLN A 466 -6.29 16.77 9.58
CA GLN A 466 -5.47 16.02 8.64
C GLN A 466 -6.23 15.81 7.33
N LEU A 467 -5.91 16.69 6.36
CA LEU A 467 -6.38 16.66 4.97
C LEU A 467 -7.89 16.93 4.83
N ARG A 468 -8.30 17.60 3.75
CA ARG A 468 -9.69 17.78 3.35
C ARG A 468 -10.33 16.45 2.89
N GLY A 469 -10.24 15.40 3.71
CA GLY A 469 -10.53 14.01 3.37
C GLY A 469 -11.28 13.26 4.46
N ASP A 470 -11.86 12.14 4.06
CA ASP A 470 -12.80 11.34 4.83
C ASP A 470 -12.15 10.68 6.07
N VAL A 471 -12.62 11.06 7.26
CA VAL A 471 -12.20 10.47 8.56
C VAL A 471 -12.31 8.93 8.55
N ALA A 472 -13.23 8.37 7.77
CA ALA A 472 -13.38 6.93 7.58
C ALA A 472 -12.15 6.29 6.90
N ALA A 473 -11.56 6.95 5.90
CA ALA A 473 -10.41 6.45 5.16
C ALA A 473 -9.15 6.39 6.05
N VAL A 474 -8.94 7.40 6.89
CA VAL A 474 -7.82 7.43 7.85
C VAL A 474 -7.99 6.31 8.90
N ARG A 475 -9.21 6.12 9.41
CA ARG A 475 -9.51 5.03 10.35
C ARG A 475 -9.26 3.66 9.75
N GLU A 476 -9.68 3.45 8.50
CA GLU A 476 -9.49 2.17 7.81
C GLU A 476 -8.02 1.91 7.50
N LEU A 477 -7.28 2.92 7.03
CA LEU A 477 -5.84 2.81 6.77
C LEU A 477 -5.07 2.37 8.03
N VAL A 478 -5.33 3.02 9.16
CA VAL A 478 -4.67 2.71 10.43
C VAL A 478 -4.99 1.28 10.87
N ARG A 479 -6.27 0.88 10.87
CA ARG A 479 -6.71 -0.48 11.26
C ARG A 479 -6.10 -1.56 10.36
N ARG A 480 -6.06 -1.33 9.05
CA ARG A 480 -5.47 -2.24 8.08
C ARG A 480 -3.97 -2.44 8.31
N ARG A 481 -3.21 -1.35 8.50
CA ARG A 481 -1.75 -1.46 8.76
C ARG A 481 -1.43 -2.11 10.09
N VAL A 482 -2.24 -1.87 11.13
CA VAL A 482 -2.11 -2.59 12.40
C VAL A 482 -2.37 -4.09 12.21
N TRP A 483 -3.42 -4.48 11.49
CA TRP A 483 -3.71 -5.90 11.19
C TRP A 483 -2.57 -6.60 10.43
N GLU A 484 -1.99 -5.94 9.42
CA GLU A 484 -0.88 -6.48 8.63
C GLU A 484 0.39 -6.65 9.46
N TYR A 485 0.75 -5.64 10.26
CA TYR A 485 1.90 -5.73 11.17
C TYR A 485 1.74 -6.92 12.13
N MET A 486 0.57 -7.06 12.73
CA MET A 486 0.30 -8.17 13.65
C MET A 486 0.32 -9.53 12.98
N SER A 487 -0.18 -9.64 11.74
CA SER A 487 -0.13 -10.88 10.97
C SER A 487 1.31 -11.30 10.64
N ARG A 488 2.19 -10.35 10.31
CA ARG A 488 3.61 -10.60 10.03
C ARG A 488 4.41 -11.01 11.28
N ASN A 489 4.03 -10.52 12.45
CA ASN A 489 4.79 -10.68 13.70
C ASN A 489 4.19 -11.74 14.65
N ARG A 490 3.32 -12.64 14.15
CA ARG A 490 2.77 -13.73 14.97
C ARG A 490 3.88 -14.63 15.53
N GLY A 491 3.73 -15.05 16.80
CA GLY A 491 4.69 -15.92 17.48
C GLY A 491 5.97 -15.23 17.97
N THR A 492 6.17 -13.94 17.68
CA THR A 492 7.37 -13.20 18.10
C THR A 492 7.07 -12.33 19.34
N GLY A 493 7.39 -12.83 20.54
CA GLY A 493 7.40 -12.04 21.78
C GLY A 493 6.20 -12.22 22.72
N PRO A 494 6.08 -11.39 23.78
CA PRO A 494 5.03 -11.52 24.78
C PRO A 494 3.66 -11.11 24.22
N ASP A 495 2.59 -11.83 24.59
CA ASP A 495 1.24 -11.55 24.09
C ASP A 495 0.43 -10.59 25.01
N PHE A 496 -0.53 -9.87 24.43
CA PHE A 496 -1.63 -9.20 25.14
C PHE A 496 -2.99 -9.77 24.71
N SER A 497 -4.02 -9.56 25.53
CA SER A 497 -5.36 -10.09 25.26
C SER A 497 -6.22 -9.08 24.50
N ALA A 498 -6.97 -9.56 23.51
CA ALA A 498 -7.98 -8.80 22.78
C ALA A 498 -9.25 -9.64 22.59
N THR A 499 -10.29 -9.01 22.09
CA THR A 499 -11.57 -9.66 21.75
C THR A 499 -11.76 -9.61 20.23
N ARG A 500 -11.89 -10.79 19.61
CA ARG A 500 -12.22 -10.94 18.18
C ARG A 500 -13.72 -11.10 18.02
N VAL A 501 -14.33 -10.21 17.24
CA VAL A 501 -15.73 -10.28 16.84
C VAL A 501 -15.78 -10.61 15.35
N THR A 502 -16.39 -11.73 15.01
CA THR A 502 -16.91 -12.05 13.68
C THR A 502 -18.38 -11.63 13.67
N ASP A 503 -19.00 -11.32 12.54
CA ASP A 503 -20.32 -10.64 12.48
C ASP A 503 -21.52 -11.43 13.10
N GLY A 504 -21.27 -12.56 13.78
CA GLY A 504 -22.22 -13.29 14.62
C GLY A 504 -22.06 -13.04 16.12
N ARG A 505 -23.06 -13.42 16.92
CA ARG A 505 -23.04 -13.35 18.41
C ARG A 505 -22.17 -14.46 19.04
N GLU A 506 -21.03 -14.79 18.45
CA GLU A 506 -20.17 -15.86 18.95
C GLU A 506 -19.18 -15.37 20.00
N GLY A 507 -19.06 -16.11 21.10
CA GLY A 507 -18.06 -15.87 22.15
C GLY A 507 -18.62 -15.29 23.46
N ARG A 508 -17.80 -15.42 24.52
CA ARG A 508 -18.20 -15.10 25.91
C ARG A 508 -17.87 -13.67 26.34
N ARG A 509 -17.01 -12.93 25.62
CA ARG A 509 -16.64 -11.55 25.97
C ARG A 509 -17.57 -10.54 25.30
N ARG A 510 -18.17 -9.65 26.08
CA ARG A 510 -18.99 -8.54 25.58
C ARG A 510 -18.09 -7.40 25.10
N VAL A 511 -18.46 -6.74 24.01
CA VAL A 511 -17.85 -5.52 23.48
C VAL A 511 -18.93 -4.44 23.44
N ALA A 512 -18.65 -3.27 24.02
CA ALA A 512 -19.56 -2.14 24.01
C ALA A 512 -19.86 -1.71 22.57
N GLU A 513 -21.09 -1.27 22.28
CA GLU A 513 -21.51 -0.88 20.93
C GLU A 513 -20.71 0.30 20.37
N GLU A 514 -20.33 1.22 21.26
CA GLU A 514 -19.52 2.41 20.95
C GLU A 514 -18.01 2.13 20.85
N ALA A 515 -17.56 0.91 21.15
CA ALA A 515 -16.14 0.57 21.11
C ALA A 515 -15.61 0.60 19.67
N LEU A 516 -14.45 1.23 19.47
CA LEU A 516 -13.76 1.23 18.18
C LEU A 516 -12.89 -0.02 18.04
N PRO A 517 -12.90 -0.71 16.88
CA PRO A 517 -11.90 -1.73 16.63
C PRO A 517 -10.54 -1.08 16.40
N PHE A 518 -9.48 -1.67 16.94
CA PHE A 518 -8.11 -1.22 16.70
C PHE A 518 -7.49 -1.88 15.46
N ALA A 519 -8.02 -3.01 15.04
CA ALA A 519 -7.65 -3.69 13.81
C ALA A 519 -8.88 -4.33 13.17
N THR A 520 -8.91 -4.32 11.84
CA THR A 520 -9.96 -4.96 11.05
C THR A 520 -9.27 -5.80 10.01
N GLN A 521 -9.66 -7.07 9.94
CA GLN A 521 -9.24 -7.95 8.88
C GLN A 521 -9.80 -7.37 7.56
N PRO A 522 -8.96 -7.04 6.57
CA PRO A 522 -9.48 -6.65 5.27
C PRO A 522 -10.35 -7.79 4.73
N PRO A 523 -11.41 -7.48 3.96
CA PRO A 523 -12.21 -8.53 3.31
C PRO A 523 -11.26 -9.48 2.60
N ARG A 524 -11.41 -10.79 2.86
CA ARG A 524 -10.60 -11.80 2.18
C ARG A 524 -10.89 -11.66 0.70
N ASP A 525 -9.87 -11.31 -0.09
CA ASP A 525 -9.91 -11.53 -1.54
C ASP A 525 -10.33 -13.00 -1.73
N PRO A 526 -11.41 -13.31 -2.45
CA PRO A 526 -11.80 -14.69 -2.73
C PRO A 526 -10.66 -15.34 -3.54
N GLY A 527 -9.72 -15.94 -2.82
CA GLY A 527 -8.59 -16.63 -3.42
C GLY A 527 -9.03 -17.89 -4.14
N LEU A 528 -8.09 -18.54 -4.82
CA LEU A 528 -8.33 -19.75 -5.60
C LEU A 528 -7.90 -21.03 -4.86
N ALA A 529 -7.81 -20.98 -3.53
CA ALA A 529 -7.25 -22.05 -2.69
C ALA A 529 -8.00 -23.39 -2.81
N ASP A 530 -9.30 -23.34 -3.04
CA ASP A 530 -10.16 -24.50 -3.32
C ASP A 530 -9.87 -25.16 -4.68
N ARG A 531 -9.27 -24.40 -5.61
CA ARG A 531 -8.85 -24.87 -6.94
C ARG A 531 -7.40 -25.35 -6.97
N VAL A 532 -6.67 -25.23 -5.86
CA VAL A 532 -5.29 -25.70 -5.77
C VAL A 532 -5.28 -27.20 -5.50
N VAL A 533 -4.39 -27.95 -6.15
CA VAL A 533 -4.19 -29.41 -5.99
C VAL A 533 -2.70 -29.73 -5.86
N ARG A 534 -2.35 -30.93 -5.39
CA ARG A 534 -0.95 -31.41 -5.35
C ARG A 534 -0.68 -32.27 -6.57
N VAL A 535 0.47 -32.07 -7.21
CA VAL A 535 0.89 -32.80 -8.42
C VAL A 535 2.20 -33.55 -8.14
N ARG A 536 2.24 -34.83 -8.49
CA ARG A 536 3.41 -35.70 -8.45
C ARG A 536 3.78 -36.12 -9.87
N TYR A 537 5.06 -36.20 -10.19
CA TYR A 537 5.49 -36.87 -11.42
C TYR A 537 6.07 -38.26 -11.11
N HIS A 538 5.80 -39.22 -11.98
CA HIS A 538 6.27 -40.59 -11.80
C HIS A 538 7.81 -40.67 -11.73
N GLY A 539 8.36 -41.36 -10.74
CA GLY A 539 9.80 -41.64 -10.61
C GLY A 539 10.63 -40.61 -9.82
N LEU A 540 10.02 -39.58 -9.23
CA LEU A 540 10.71 -38.61 -8.37
C LEU A 540 10.46 -38.88 -6.88
N PRO A 541 11.51 -38.97 -6.03
CA PRO A 541 11.39 -39.19 -4.58
C PRO A 541 11.18 -37.89 -3.76
N GLU A 542 11.17 -36.73 -4.41
CA GLU A 542 11.19 -35.38 -3.81
C GLU A 542 9.87 -34.60 -4.07
N PRO A 543 9.60 -33.51 -3.33
CA PRO A 543 8.24 -33.11 -2.92
C PRO A 543 7.27 -32.79 -4.05
N LEU A 544 5.98 -33.03 -3.78
CA LEU A 544 4.87 -32.70 -4.66
C LEU A 544 4.93 -31.21 -5.05
N GLU A 545 4.67 -30.91 -6.31
CA GLU A 545 4.44 -29.55 -6.77
C GLU A 545 2.97 -29.17 -6.54
N VAL A 546 2.63 -27.91 -6.74
CA VAL A 546 1.25 -27.44 -6.70
C VAL A 546 0.69 -27.27 -8.11
N GLY A 547 -0.58 -27.57 -8.30
CA GLY A 547 -1.31 -27.30 -9.54
C GLY A 547 -2.56 -26.47 -9.30
N THR A 548 -2.99 -25.77 -10.34
CA THR A 548 -4.21 -24.96 -10.38
C THR A 548 -5.23 -25.65 -11.29
N LEU A 549 -6.38 -26.05 -10.74
CA LEU A 549 -7.52 -26.53 -11.51
C LEU A 549 -8.08 -25.39 -12.36
N LEU A 550 -8.08 -25.53 -13.68
CA LEU A 550 -8.75 -24.61 -14.61
C LEU A 550 -10.19 -25.07 -14.88
N THR A 551 -10.40 -26.38 -14.97
CA THR A 551 -11.68 -27.09 -15.06
C THR A 551 -11.65 -28.28 -14.09
N PRO A 552 -12.74 -29.06 -13.94
CA PRO A 552 -12.69 -30.31 -13.16
C PRO A 552 -11.63 -31.32 -13.61
N ARG A 553 -11.11 -31.22 -14.86
CA ARG A 553 -10.13 -32.16 -15.42
C ARG A 553 -8.81 -31.53 -15.86
N LEU A 554 -8.76 -30.22 -16.08
CA LEU A 554 -7.54 -29.52 -16.50
C LEU A 554 -6.80 -28.92 -15.31
N VAL A 555 -5.51 -29.23 -15.21
CA VAL A 555 -4.61 -28.73 -14.17
C VAL A 555 -3.43 -28.02 -14.82
N LEU A 556 -3.24 -26.75 -14.48
CA LEU A 556 -2.05 -25.98 -14.81
C LEU A 556 -1.02 -26.12 -13.70
N THR A 557 0.19 -26.56 -13.99
CA THR A 557 1.23 -26.82 -12.99
C THR A 557 2.62 -26.55 -13.57
N VAL A 558 3.66 -26.74 -12.78
CA VAL A 558 5.05 -26.63 -13.22
C VAL A 558 5.84 -27.89 -12.85
N GLY A 559 6.96 -28.12 -13.53
CA GLY A 559 7.84 -29.24 -13.22
C GLY A 559 9.14 -29.25 -14.02
N ASP A 560 10.15 -29.92 -13.46
CA ASP A 560 11.45 -30.14 -14.10
C ASP A 560 11.54 -31.53 -14.73
N VAL A 561 10.49 -31.93 -15.46
CA VAL A 561 10.37 -33.27 -16.05
C VAL A 561 10.31 -33.24 -17.57
N ALA A 562 10.63 -34.37 -18.21
CA ALA A 562 10.60 -34.49 -19.67
C ALA A 562 9.14 -34.46 -20.19
N PRO A 563 8.91 -33.98 -21.43
CA PRO A 563 7.59 -33.91 -22.10
C PRO A 563 6.73 -35.18 -22.29
N GLY A 564 6.96 -36.25 -21.52
CA GLY A 564 6.14 -37.46 -21.53
C GLY A 564 5.95 -38.07 -20.14
N ALA A 565 6.31 -37.34 -19.08
CA ALA A 565 6.13 -37.79 -17.72
C ALA A 565 4.63 -37.84 -17.36
N ILE A 566 4.20 -38.95 -16.77
CA ILE A 566 2.83 -39.09 -16.25
C ILE A 566 2.77 -38.34 -14.93
N GLY A 567 1.85 -37.38 -14.86
CA GLY A 567 1.51 -36.65 -13.64
C GLY A 567 0.42 -37.40 -12.85
N TRP A 568 0.48 -37.34 -11.53
CA TRP A 568 -0.55 -37.84 -10.63
C TRP A 568 -1.02 -36.68 -9.77
N VAL A 569 -2.32 -36.40 -9.79
CA VAL A 569 -2.91 -35.29 -9.04
C VAL A 569 -3.66 -35.86 -7.84
N ARG A 570 -3.34 -35.35 -6.65
CA ARG A 570 -4.06 -35.72 -5.43
C ARG A 570 -5.25 -34.80 -5.23
N ALA A 571 -6.45 -35.37 -5.29
CA ALA A 571 -7.72 -34.73 -5.00
C ALA A 571 -8.37 -35.39 -3.77
N GLY A 572 -8.17 -34.79 -2.59
CA GLY A 572 -8.53 -35.41 -1.32
C GLY A 572 -7.67 -36.64 -1.02
N GLU A 573 -8.30 -37.80 -0.84
CA GLU A 573 -7.63 -39.09 -0.58
C GLU A 573 -7.34 -39.91 -1.85
N ARG A 574 -7.72 -39.41 -3.03
CA ARG A 574 -7.53 -40.11 -4.31
C ARG A 574 -6.35 -39.53 -5.07
N GLU A 575 -5.52 -40.39 -5.67
CA GLU A 575 -4.57 -40.00 -6.71
C GLU A 575 -5.14 -40.38 -8.08
N ILE A 576 -5.15 -39.43 -9.00
CA ILE A 576 -5.67 -39.60 -10.37
C ILE A 576 -4.54 -39.33 -11.36
N SER A 577 -4.35 -40.24 -12.32
CA SER A 577 -3.38 -40.06 -13.40
C SER A 577 -3.80 -38.96 -14.36
N CYS A 578 -2.80 -38.21 -14.83
CA CYS A 578 -2.97 -37.09 -15.73
C CYS A 578 -1.92 -37.17 -16.85
N GLN A 579 -2.32 -36.83 -18.06
CA GLN A 579 -1.45 -36.75 -19.24
C GLN A 579 -1.19 -35.29 -19.59
N ALA A 580 0.04 -34.96 -19.98
CA ALA A 580 0.36 -33.62 -20.45
C ALA A 580 -0.22 -33.42 -21.86
N VAL A 581 -1.15 -32.48 -22.00
CA VAL A 581 -1.73 -32.08 -23.30
C VAL A 581 -1.00 -30.88 -23.90
N TRP A 582 -0.26 -30.14 -23.06
CA TRP A 582 0.62 -29.06 -23.50
C TRP A 582 1.72 -28.78 -22.46
N TRP A 583 2.87 -28.27 -22.92
CA TRP A 583 3.96 -27.74 -22.09
C TRP A 583 4.67 -26.60 -22.79
N ASP A 584 5.37 -25.74 -22.04
CA ASP A 584 6.29 -24.75 -22.60
C ASP A 584 7.74 -25.29 -22.69
N ASP A 585 8.56 -24.63 -23.52
CA ASP A 585 9.96 -24.99 -23.72
C ASP A 585 10.91 -24.33 -22.68
N ALA A 586 10.39 -23.54 -21.75
CA ALA A 586 11.18 -22.86 -20.72
C ALA A 586 11.50 -23.80 -19.55
N LEU A 587 12.60 -23.55 -18.84
CA LEU A 587 12.94 -24.29 -17.62
C LEU A 587 12.86 -23.32 -16.42
N PRO A 588 12.10 -23.64 -15.36
CA PRO A 588 11.23 -24.83 -15.19
C PRO A 588 10.00 -24.81 -16.11
N ARG A 589 9.55 -25.99 -16.56
CA ARG A 589 8.45 -26.09 -17.54
C ARG A 589 7.10 -25.87 -16.88
N VAL A 590 6.23 -25.16 -17.57
CA VAL A 590 4.80 -25.08 -17.26
C VAL A 590 4.07 -26.15 -18.06
N PHE A 591 3.25 -26.95 -17.38
CA PHE A 591 2.46 -28.03 -17.97
C PHE A 591 0.96 -27.73 -17.85
N LEU A 592 0.23 -28.08 -18.90
CA LEU A 592 -1.21 -28.28 -18.85
C LEU A 592 -1.49 -29.78 -18.87
N LEU A 593 -1.99 -30.30 -17.75
CA LEU A 593 -2.30 -31.70 -17.55
C LEU A 593 -3.82 -31.93 -17.68
N LEU A 594 -4.20 -33.00 -18.35
CA LEU A 594 -5.55 -33.51 -18.44
C LEU A 594 -5.69 -34.75 -17.57
N ALA A 595 -6.58 -34.72 -16.58
CA ALA A 595 -6.87 -35.83 -15.70
C ALA A 595 -7.78 -36.88 -16.37
N ASP A 596 -7.53 -38.15 -16.08
CA ASP A 596 -8.32 -39.28 -16.60
C ASP A 596 -9.76 -39.29 -16.03
N GLU A 597 -9.96 -38.70 -14.85
CA GLU A 597 -11.25 -38.54 -14.16
C GLU A 597 -11.41 -37.11 -13.62
N ASP A 598 -12.65 -36.73 -13.27
CA ASP A 598 -12.93 -35.44 -12.61
C ASP A 598 -12.29 -35.38 -11.23
N LEU A 599 -11.48 -34.34 -11.00
CA LEU A 599 -10.77 -34.08 -9.75
C LEU A 599 -11.67 -33.41 -8.68
N ALA A 600 -12.86 -32.96 -9.05
CA ALA A 600 -13.86 -32.35 -8.16
C ALA A 600 -15.16 -33.17 -8.15
N GLY A 601 -15.83 -33.26 -6.99
CA GLY A 601 -17.09 -34.00 -6.84
C GLY A 601 -18.29 -33.37 -7.59
N PRO A 602 -19.46 -34.04 -7.65
CA PRO A 602 -20.61 -33.72 -8.51
C PRO A 602 -21.41 -32.44 -8.13
N GLN A 603 -20.80 -31.50 -7.41
CA GLN A 603 -21.35 -30.16 -7.21
C GLN A 603 -21.13 -29.30 -8.47
N PRO A 604 -21.90 -28.22 -8.71
CA PRO A 604 -21.70 -27.36 -9.87
C PRO A 604 -20.22 -26.99 -9.97
N GLY A 605 -19.57 -27.44 -11.04
CA GLY A 605 -18.14 -27.25 -11.26
C GLY A 605 -17.80 -25.77 -11.21
N PRO A 606 -16.57 -25.40 -10.80
CA PRO A 606 -16.18 -24.01 -10.69
C PRO A 606 -16.33 -23.33 -12.06
N GLU A 607 -17.07 -22.22 -12.11
CA GLU A 607 -17.23 -21.40 -13.32
C GLU A 607 -15.87 -21.09 -13.97
N PRO A 608 -15.80 -20.94 -15.31
CA PRO A 608 -14.56 -20.57 -15.99
C PRO A 608 -13.98 -19.29 -15.39
N GLN A 609 -12.72 -19.34 -14.94
CA GLN A 609 -12.10 -18.18 -14.31
C GLN A 609 -11.82 -17.09 -15.36
N PRO A 610 -12.11 -15.81 -15.07
CA PRO A 610 -11.64 -14.72 -15.90
C PRO A 610 -10.12 -14.63 -15.78
N TRP A 611 -9.44 -14.81 -16.91
CA TRP A 611 -8.02 -14.50 -17.03
C TRP A 611 -7.83 -12.99 -17.13
N LEU A 612 -6.86 -12.44 -16.42
CA LEU A 612 -6.45 -11.06 -16.68
C LEU A 612 -5.61 -11.04 -17.97
N THR A 613 -6.16 -10.46 -19.04
CA THR A 613 -5.56 -10.43 -20.39
C THR A 613 -4.56 -9.29 -20.59
N ALA A 614 -4.53 -8.31 -19.68
CA ALA A 614 -3.58 -7.21 -19.68
C ALA A 614 -2.48 -7.42 -18.63
N ASP A 615 -1.29 -6.85 -18.86
CA ASP A 615 -0.21 -6.92 -17.88
C ASP A 615 -0.66 -6.26 -16.57
N PRO A 616 -0.55 -6.97 -15.44
CA PRO A 616 -1.06 -6.45 -14.19
C PRO A 616 -0.26 -5.20 -13.81
N PRO A 617 -0.91 -4.06 -13.52
CA PRO A 617 -0.19 -2.91 -12.98
C PRO A 617 0.49 -3.30 -11.66
N PRO A 618 1.60 -2.64 -11.30
CA PRO A 618 2.27 -2.88 -10.02
C PRO A 618 1.26 -2.73 -8.89
N GLY A 619 1.16 -3.77 -8.06
CA GLY A 619 0.08 -3.86 -7.08
C GLY A 619 0.07 -5.19 -6.36
N ARG A 620 -0.73 -5.25 -5.29
CA ARG A 620 -0.83 -6.43 -4.43
C ARG A 620 -1.52 -7.58 -5.18
N VAL A 621 -1.02 -8.78 -4.97
CA VAL A 621 -1.57 -10.03 -5.51
C VAL A 621 -1.54 -11.10 -4.42
N ARG A 622 -2.34 -12.15 -4.61
CA ARG A 622 -2.40 -13.32 -3.74
C ARG A 622 -1.75 -14.51 -4.46
N ILE A 623 -1.01 -15.32 -3.72
CA ILE A 623 -0.49 -16.60 -4.18
C ILE A 623 -1.14 -17.68 -3.32
N ASP A 624 -1.92 -18.56 -3.93
CA ASP A 624 -2.51 -19.71 -3.24
C ASP A 624 -1.62 -20.95 -3.42
N GLY A 625 -1.59 -21.79 -2.39
CA GLY A 625 -0.70 -22.95 -2.31
C GLY A 625 -1.27 -24.07 -1.44
N ARG A 626 -0.57 -25.19 -1.37
CA ARG A 626 -0.91 -26.32 -0.49
C ARG A 626 0.32 -26.95 0.15
N THR A 627 0.20 -27.27 1.44
CA THR A 627 1.25 -28.01 2.17
C THR A 627 1.38 -29.44 1.65
N ASP A 628 2.45 -30.12 2.06
CA ASP A 628 2.63 -31.56 1.82
C ASP A 628 1.49 -32.41 2.39
N GLN A 629 0.84 -31.95 3.46
CA GLN A 629 -0.32 -32.60 4.08
C GLN A 629 -1.65 -32.24 3.38
N GLY A 630 -1.62 -31.36 2.38
CA GLY A 630 -2.80 -30.93 1.63
C GLY A 630 -3.52 -29.72 2.22
N ASP A 631 -3.01 -29.10 3.28
CA ASP A 631 -3.62 -27.91 3.88
C ASP A 631 -3.45 -26.69 2.97
N ALA A 632 -4.51 -25.90 2.85
CA ALA A 632 -4.48 -24.67 2.05
C ALA A 632 -3.61 -23.61 2.74
N VAL A 633 -2.63 -23.08 2.01
CA VAL A 633 -1.76 -21.97 2.43
C VAL A 633 -1.83 -20.85 1.41
N ALA A 634 -1.52 -19.62 1.84
CA ALA A 634 -1.50 -18.49 0.94
C ALA A 634 -0.58 -17.38 1.40
N LEU A 635 -0.03 -16.67 0.42
CA LEU A 635 0.81 -15.50 0.60
C LEU A 635 0.20 -14.32 -0.18
N THR A 636 0.66 -13.13 0.13
CA THR A 636 0.43 -11.95 -0.72
C THR A 636 1.77 -11.35 -1.09
N GLY A 637 1.90 -10.87 -2.32
CA GLY A 637 3.10 -10.20 -2.84
C GLY A 637 2.74 -8.92 -3.58
N GLU A 638 3.75 -8.15 -3.98
CA GLU A 638 3.59 -7.02 -4.90
C GLU A 638 4.24 -7.37 -6.24
N VAL A 639 3.51 -7.15 -7.33
CA VAL A 639 4.05 -7.34 -8.69
C VAL A 639 4.96 -6.18 -9.03
N VAL A 640 6.16 -6.49 -9.50
CA VAL A 640 7.11 -5.56 -10.10
C VAL A 640 7.33 -5.97 -11.57
N PRO A 641 7.45 -5.00 -12.50
CA PRO A 641 7.79 -5.30 -13.88
C PRO A 641 9.12 -6.04 -13.94
N TYR A 642 9.15 -7.19 -14.59
CA TYR A 642 10.36 -7.99 -14.80
C TYR A 642 10.92 -7.69 -16.19
N GLU A 643 12.25 -7.67 -16.34
CA GLU A 643 12.92 -7.46 -17.63
C GLU A 643 12.70 -8.69 -18.55
N GLY A 644 11.60 -8.67 -19.31
CA GLY A 644 11.24 -9.69 -20.28
C GLY A 644 9.73 -9.90 -20.32
N ALA A 645 9.12 -9.74 -21.50
CA ALA A 645 7.66 -9.65 -21.70
C ALA A 645 6.81 -10.85 -21.22
N ARG A 646 7.43 -11.95 -20.75
CA ARG A 646 6.72 -13.19 -20.38
C ARG A 646 6.45 -13.36 -18.88
N ASN A 647 7.30 -12.82 -18.02
CA ASN A 647 7.29 -13.11 -16.58
C ASN A 647 6.95 -11.87 -15.76
N GLY A 648 6.39 -12.08 -14.57
CA GLY A 648 6.32 -11.06 -13.53
C GLY A 648 7.10 -11.48 -12.29
N GLU A 649 7.65 -10.50 -11.58
CA GLU A 649 8.33 -10.73 -10.30
C GLU A 649 7.43 -10.31 -9.14
N LEU A 650 7.36 -11.17 -8.12
CA LEU A 650 6.66 -10.93 -6.87
C LEU A 650 7.68 -10.63 -5.79
N VAL A 651 7.61 -9.42 -5.25
CA VAL A 651 8.45 -8.96 -4.15
C VAL A 651 7.59 -8.66 -2.92
N ARG A 652 8.23 -8.40 -1.78
CA ARG A 652 7.57 -7.97 -0.52
C ARG A 652 6.48 -8.96 -0.05
N LEU A 653 6.80 -10.25 -0.10
CA LEU A 653 5.91 -11.33 0.31
C LEU A 653 5.48 -11.16 1.77
N SER A 654 4.21 -11.47 2.08
CA SER A 654 3.60 -11.24 3.40
C SER A 654 4.10 -12.17 4.51
N ALA A 655 4.70 -13.30 4.15
CA ALA A 655 5.41 -14.21 5.03
C ALA A 655 6.54 -14.88 4.24
N GLU A 656 7.59 -15.34 4.93
CA GLU A 656 8.61 -16.19 4.31
C GLU A 656 7.95 -17.53 3.91
N PRO A 657 8.11 -18.01 2.66
CA PRO A 657 7.57 -19.30 2.27
C PRO A 657 8.23 -20.40 3.11
N GLU A 658 7.46 -21.05 3.99
CA GLU A 658 7.95 -22.14 4.86
C GLU A 658 8.61 -23.28 4.05
N ALA A 659 8.06 -23.59 2.88
CA ALA A 659 8.67 -24.42 1.84
C ALA A 659 8.24 -23.93 0.46
N TRP A 660 9.18 -23.84 -0.49
CA TRP A 660 8.91 -23.35 -1.85
C TRP A 660 7.94 -24.25 -2.63
N THR A 661 7.93 -25.54 -2.31
CA THR A 661 7.07 -26.61 -2.87
C THR A 661 5.59 -26.39 -2.58
N HIS A 662 5.26 -25.55 -1.60
CA HIS A 662 3.89 -25.22 -1.26
C HIS A 662 3.26 -24.20 -2.22
N TYR A 663 4.07 -23.51 -3.04
CA TYR A 663 3.61 -22.41 -3.89
C TYR A 663 4.03 -22.55 -5.35
N ARG A 664 5.04 -23.37 -5.65
CA ARG A 664 5.50 -23.61 -7.01
C ARG A 664 4.42 -24.37 -7.81
N GLY A 665 3.96 -23.75 -8.90
CA GLY A 665 2.79 -24.14 -9.69
C GLY A 665 1.43 -23.65 -9.15
N GLY A 666 1.45 -22.91 -8.05
CA GLY A 666 0.27 -22.26 -7.47
C GLY A 666 -0.20 -21.04 -8.28
N PRO A 667 -1.50 -20.69 -8.22
CA PRO A 667 -2.04 -19.57 -8.95
C PRO A 667 -1.67 -18.25 -8.28
N VAL A 668 -1.33 -17.27 -9.11
CA VAL A 668 -1.27 -15.86 -8.72
C VAL A 668 -2.60 -15.23 -9.11
N SER A 669 -3.28 -14.60 -8.15
CA SER A 669 -4.60 -14.01 -8.35
C SER A 669 -4.68 -12.57 -7.83
N ARG A 670 -5.60 -11.80 -8.40
CA ARG A 670 -5.97 -10.45 -7.94
C ARG A 670 -7.48 -10.29 -8.11
N ASP A 671 -8.19 -9.96 -7.03
CA ASP A 671 -9.64 -9.80 -7.04
C ASP A 671 -10.37 -11.05 -7.59
N GLY A 672 -9.89 -12.24 -7.22
CA GLY A 672 -10.37 -13.54 -7.70
C GLY A 672 -9.98 -13.92 -9.14
N ALA A 673 -9.44 -13.02 -9.96
CA ALA A 673 -9.01 -13.33 -11.32
C ALA A 673 -7.61 -13.95 -11.37
N LEU A 674 -7.41 -14.95 -12.25
CA LEU A 674 -6.10 -15.59 -12.45
C LEU A 674 -5.20 -14.68 -13.30
N ILE A 675 -4.07 -14.26 -12.74
CA ILE A 675 -3.09 -13.39 -13.42
C ILE A 675 -1.84 -14.15 -13.88
N GLY A 676 -1.62 -15.37 -13.41
CA GLY A 676 -0.52 -16.22 -13.83
C GLY A 676 -0.25 -17.38 -12.87
N VAL A 677 0.83 -18.12 -13.12
CA VAL A 677 1.23 -19.28 -12.32
C VAL A 677 2.67 -19.14 -11.85
N VAL A 678 2.94 -19.41 -10.57
CA VAL A 678 4.29 -19.34 -10.01
C VAL A 678 5.12 -20.47 -10.60
N HIS A 679 6.28 -20.15 -11.18
CA HIS A 679 7.21 -21.17 -11.68
C HIS A 679 8.58 -21.14 -10.99
N GLY A 680 9.04 -19.95 -10.56
CA GLY A 680 10.26 -19.77 -9.79
C GLY A 680 9.99 -19.29 -8.37
N VAL A 681 10.66 -19.87 -7.38
CA VAL A 681 10.50 -19.50 -5.97
C VAL A 681 11.88 -19.34 -5.31
N TRP A 682 12.08 -18.21 -4.63
CA TRP A 682 13.23 -17.90 -3.78
C TRP A 682 12.74 -17.40 -2.40
N PRO A 683 13.61 -17.31 -1.37
CA PRO A 683 13.20 -16.91 -0.02
C PRO A 683 12.53 -15.52 0.08
N ASP A 684 12.95 -14.56 -0.76
CA ASP A 684 12.53 -13.16 -0.71
C ASP A 684 11.75 -12.69 -1.95
N ARG A 685 11.64 -13.54 -2.98
CA ARG A 685 10.94 -13.25 -4.23
C ARG A 685 10.37 -14.51 -4.90
N MET A 686 9.36 -14.34 -5.73
CA MET A 686 8.84 -15.39 -6.62
C MET A 686 8.74 -14.84 -8.04
N VAL A 687 8.83 -15.70 -9.04
CA VAL A 687 8.61 -15.36 -10.44
C VAL A 687 7.45 -16.21 -10.96
N PHE A 688 6.54 -15.55 -11.67
CA PHE A 688 5.38 -16.20 -12.27
C PHE A 688 5.33 -15.95 -13.77
N LEU A 689 4.76 -16.90 -14.50
CA LEU A 689 4.47 -16.77 -15.92
C LEU A 689 3.10 -16.09 -16.03
N SER A 690 3.04 -14.96 -16.75
CA SER A 690 1.80 -14.19 -16.80
C SER A 690 0.72 -14.93 -17.59
N GLY A 691 -0.55 -14.71 -17.21
CA GLY A 691 -1.70 -15.27 -17.92
C GLY A 691 -1.73 -14.83 -19.39
N ARG A 692 -1.35 -13.58 -19.66
CA ARG A 692 -1.12 -13.06 -21.01
C ARG A 692 -0.09 -13.89 -21.78
N ALA A 693 1.08 -14.15 -21.20
CA ALA A 693 2.15 -14.92 -21.84
C ALA A 693 1.76 -16.39 -22.09
N LEU A 694 0.88 -16.97 -21.27
CA LEU A 694 0.27 -18.27 -21.53
C LEU A 694 -0.73 -18.22 -22.69
N LEU A 695 -1.64 -17.24 -22.68
CA LEU A 695 -2.67 -17.08 -23.71
C LEU A 695 -2.11 -16.66 -25.09
N GLU A 696 -0.98 -15.97 -25.13
CA GLU A 696 -0.28 -15.67 -26.39
C GLU A 696 0.29 -16.95 -27.03
N GLN A 697 0.51 -18.01 -26.24
CA GLN A 697 1.15 -19.23 -26.76
C GLN A 697 0.22 -20.08 -27.65
N PRO A 698 0.67 -20.39 -28.88
CA PRO A 698 0.11 -21.39 -29.76
C PRO A 698 -0.58 -22.61 -29.17
N GLY A 699 0.24 -23.49 -28.59
CA GLY A 699 -0.21 -24.79 -28.16
C GLY A 699 -1.13 -24.69 -26.96
N PHE A 700 -0.91 -23.69 -26.09
CA PHE A 700 -1.74 -23.49 -24.91
C PHE A 700 -3.18 -23.13 -25.30
N ARG A 701 -3.37 -22.21 -26.26
CA ARG A 701 -4.70 -21.86 -26.78
C ARG A 701 -5.39 -23.04 -27.46
N ALA A 702 -4.65 -23.81 -28.26
CA ALA A 702 -5.20 -24.99 -28.93
C ALA A 702 -5.67 -26.03 -27.89
N ALA A 703 -4.83 -26.34 -26.89
CA ALA A 703 -5.18 -27.28 -25.83
C ALA A 703 -6.35 -26.80 -24.95
N MET A 704 -6.42 -25.49 -24.66
CA MET A 704 -7.56 -24.89 -23.96
C MET A 704 -8.85 -24.90 -24.80
N ALA A 705 -8.77 -24.76 -26.12
CA ALA A 705 -9.93 -24.86 -27.01
C ALA A 705 -10.42 -26.31 -27.16
N GLU A 706 -9.50 -27.28 -27.15
CA GLU A 706 -9.81 -28.71 -27.29
C GLU A 706 -10.33 -29.35 -25.99
N HIS A 707 -9.77 -28.97 -24.85
CA HIS A 707 -10.03 -29.63 -23.55
C HIS A 707 -10.61 -28.70 -22.48
N GLY A 708 -10.68 -27.39 -22.72
CA GLY A 708 -11.20 -26.39 -21.78
C GLY A 708 -12.73 -26.33 -21.75
N PRO A 709 -13.30 -25.47 -20.87
CA PRO A 709 -14.74 -25.30 -20.85
C PRO A 709 -15.16 -24.66 -22.17
N THR A 710 -16.20 -25.21 -22.79
CA THR A 710 -16.89 -24.58 -23.91
C THR A 710 -17.48 -23.26 -23.44
N VAL A 711 -16.70 -22.19 -23.54
CA VAL A 711 -17.25 -20.84 -23.66
C VAL A 711 -18.05 -20.90 -24.96
N PRO A 712 -19.40 -20.81 -24.94
CA PRO A 712 -20.11 -20.68 -26.19
C PRO A 712 -19.52 -19.45 -26.88
N PRO A 713 -19.20 -19.50 -28.17
CA PRO A 713 -18.73 -18.32 -28.88
C PRO A 713 -19.71 -17.19 -28.57
N GLN A 714 -19.21 -16.09 -27.99
CA GLN A 714 -19.95 -14.83 -27.90
C GLN A 714 -20.05 -14.24 -29.31
N GLU A 715 -20.76 -14.94 -30.19
CA GLU A 715 -21.15 -14.46 -31.49
C GLU A 715 -22.65 -14.74 -31.64
N GLY A 716 -23.45 -13.67 -31.65
CA GLY A 716 -24.82 -13.75 -32.17
C GLY A 716 -25.87 -12.84 -31.55
N GLY A 717 -25.63 -12.23 -30.39
CA GLY A 717 -26.58 -11.24 -29.83
C GLY A 717 -26.33 -9.85 -30.42
N PRO A 718 -27.37 -9.04 -30.74
CA PRO A 718 -27.16 -7.66 -31.16
C PRO A 718 -26.43 -6.88 -30.06
N TRP A 719 -25.40 -6.13 -30.45
CA TRP A 719 -24.70 -5.20 -29.57
C TRP A 719 -25.62 -4.01 -29.27
N ALA A 720 -25.72 -3.63 -28.00
CA ALA A 720 -26.52 -2.49 -27.60
C ALA A 720 -25.83 -1.69 -26.49
N VAL A 721 -26.18 -0.42 -26.41
CA VAL A 721 -25.78 0.50 -25.34
C VAL A 721 -27.00 0.79 -24.47
N CYS A 722 -26.89 0.54 -23.17
CA CYS A 722 -27.89 0.93 -22.20
C CYS A 722 -27.48 2.23 -21.52
N LEU A 723 -28.36 3.23 -21.57
CA LEU A 723 -28.24 4.49 -20.85
C LEU A 723 -29.27 4.50 -19.73
N ALA A 724 -28.82 4.52 -18.48
CA ALA A 724 -29.67 4.55 -17.31
C ALA A 724 -29.59 5.93 -16.64
N LEU A 725 -30.73 6.49 -16.24
CA LEU A 725 -30.81 7.80 -15.58
C LEU A 725 -31.57 7.72 -14.26
N ARG A 726 -31.14 8.49 -13.27
CA ARG A 726 -31.85 8.66 -12.01
C ARG A 726 -31.76 10.11 -11.52
N SER A 727 -32.87 10.65 -10.99
CA SER A 727 -32.83 11.91 -10.24
C SER A 727 -32.10 11.69 -8.91
N ALA A 728 -31.20 12.61 -8.56
CA ALA A 728 -30.43 12.52 -7.31
C ALA A 728 -31.27 12.84 -6.04
N ALA A 729 -32.52 13.28 -6.20
CA ALA A 729 -33.41 13.65 -5.09
C ALA A 729 -34.12 12.43 -4.47
N ASP A 730 -34.38 12.49 -3.16
CA ASP A 730 -35.12 11.47 -2.44
C ASP A 730 -36.62 11.48 -2.82
N VAL A 731 -37.05 10.45 -3.53
CA VAL A 731 -38.41 10.33 -4.07
C VAL A 731 -39.47 10.00 -2.99
N ALA A 732 -39.04 9.72 -1.76
CA ALA A 732 -39.94 9.60 -0.61
C ALA A 732 -40.62 10.94 -0.26
N HIS A 733 -40.02 12.08 -0.64
CA HIS A 733 -40.55 13.41 -0.39
C HIS A 733 -41.37 13.96 -1.58
N PRO A 734 -42.43 14.77 -1.34
CA PRO A 734 -43.25 15.35 -2.41
C PRO A 734 -42.43 16.17 -3.43
N ALA A 735 -41.41 16.90 -2.96
CA ALA A 735 -40.47 17.62 -3.80
C ALA A 735 -39.63 16.69 -4.70
N GLY A 736 -39.26 15.50 -4.20
CA GLY A 736 -38.53 14.51 -5.00
C GLY A 736 -39.36 13.88 -6.12
N ARG A 737 -40.68 13.72 -5.93
CA ARG A 737 -41.59 13.28 -7.01
C ARG A 737 -41.74 14.32 -8.12
N LEU A 738 -41.81 15.60 -7.75
CA LEU A 738 -41.85 16.71 -8.71
C LEU A 738 -40.53 16.77 -9.52
N LEU A 739 -39.38 16.67 -8.86
CA LEU A 739 -38.07 16.64 -9.52
C LEU A 739 -37.88 15.41 -10.43
N HIS A 740 -38.48 14.26 -10.10
CA HIS A 740 -38.50 13.10 -10.98
C HIS A 740 -39.34 13.34 -12.24
N ALA A 741 -40.52 13.96 -12.11
CA ALA A 741 -41.34 14.33 -13.26
C ALA A 741 -40.64 15.34 -14.17
N GLU A 742 -39.97 16.36 -13.59
CA GLU A 742 -39.16 17.33 -14.33
C GLU A 742 -37.97 16.67 -15.05
N ALA A 743 -37.33 15.67 -14.44
CA ALA A 743 -36.26 14.88 -15.07
C ALA A 743 -36.76 14.13 -16.31
N VAL A 744 -37.94 13.51 -16.22
CA VAL A 744 -38.57 12.80 -17.35
C VAL A 744 -38.92 13.79 -18.47
N GLU A 745 -39.49 14.95 -18.14
CA GLU A 745 -39.84 15.98 -19.12
C GLU A 745 -38.60 16.55 -19.83
N LEU A 746 -37.54 16.85 -19.07
CA LEU A 746 -36.25 17.27 -19.61
C LEU A 746 -35.66 16.22 -20.56
N LEU A 747 -35.68 14.95 -20.16
CA LEU A 747 -35.18 13.85 -20.97
C LEU A 747 -35.98 13.73 -22.28
N MET A 748 -37.32 13.77 -22.22
CA MET A 748 -38.17 13.70 -23.41
C MET A 748 -37.94 14.87 -24.37
N ARG A 749 -37.68 16.07 -23.86
CA ARG A 749 -37.29 17.22 -24.68
C ARG A 749 -35.93 17.00 -25.35
N VAL A 750 -34.91 16.54 -24.62
CA VAL A 750 -33.59 16.25 -25.19
C VAL A 750 -33.64 15.11 -26.21
N ILE A 751 -34.45 14.07 -25.99
CA ILE A 751 -34.71 13.00 -26.98
C ILE A 751 -35.27 13.60 -28.27
N ALA A 752 -36.27 14.49 -28.17
CA ALA A 752 -36.86 15.15 -29.32
C ALA A 752 -35.83 16.03 -30.07
N ASP A 753 -35.03 16.80 -29.34
CA ASP A 753 -33.99 17.67 -29.92
C ASP A 753 -32.86 16.88 -30.60
N THR A 754 -32.59 15.65 -30.12
CA THR A 754 -31.55 14.76 -30.68
C THR A 754 -32.06 13.87 -31.83
N GLY A 755 -33.37 13.94 -32.15
CA GLY A 755 -33.99 13.18 -33.24
C GLY A 755 -34.12 11.68 -32.98
N LEU A 756 -34.11 11.26 -31.70
CA LEU A 756 -34.23 9.85 -31.31
C LEU A 756 -35.69 9.40 -31.25
N THR A 757 -35.95 8.12 -31.52
CA THR A 757 -37.31 7.53 -31.57
C THR A 757 -37.59 6.57 -30.41
N GLU A 758 -36.54 6.19 -29.69
CA GLU A 758 -36.53 5.23 -28.59
C GLU A 758 -37.21 5.83 -27.35
N ARG A 759 -38.07 5.03 -26.71
CA ARG A 759 -38.78 5.45 -25.49
C ARG A 759 -38.06 4.90 -24.25
N PRO A 760 -37.88 5.71 -23.19
CA PRO A 760 -37.35 5.21 -21.93
C PRO A 760 -38.33 4.20 -21.31
N ALA A 761 -37.77 3.12 -20.76
CA ALA A 761 -38.47 2.11 -19.97
C ALA A 761 -38.32 2.42 -18.47
N GLY A 762 -39.38 2.17 -17.70
CA GLY A 762 -39.50 2.57 -16.30
C GLY A 762 -40.19 3.93 -16.16
N SER A 763 -41.27 3.99 -15.39
CA SER A 763 -42.03 5.24 -15.13
C SER A 763 -42.43 5.38 -13.66
N GLU A 764 -42.01 4.43 -12.81
CA GLU A 764 -42.35 4.46 -11.40
C GLU A 764 -41.49 5.50 -10.66
N PRO A 765 -42.10 6.36 -9.82
CA PRO A 765 -41.36 7.33 -9.03
C PRO A 765 -40.27 6.67 -8.19
N GLY A 766 -39.00 6.97 -8.48
CA GLY A 766 -37.83 6.47 -7.75
C GLY A 766 -37.09 5.31 -8.42
N ALA A 767 -37.65 4.73 -9.49
CA ALA A 767 -36.92 3.78 -10.33
C ALA A 767 -36.00 4.51 -11.32
N PRO A 768 -34.83 3.95 -11.66
CA PRO A 768 -34.01 4.45 -12.75
C PRO A 768 -34.73 4.26 -14.09
N LEU A 769 -34.65 5.26 -14.95
CA LEU A 769 -35.12 5.21 -16.34
C LEU A 769 -34.06 4.50 -17.16
N PHE A 770 -34.44 3.53 -17.98
CA PHE A 770 -33.52 2.82 -18.86
C PHE A 770 -33.84 3.13 -20.32
N MET A 771 -32.82 3.39 -21.12
CA MET A 771 -32.92 3.50 -22.55
C MET A 771 -31.95 2.52 -23.18
N LEU A 772 -32.46 1.66 -24.05
CA LEU A 772 -31.65 0.75 -24.83
C LEU A 772 -31.47 1.34 -26.23
N LEU A 773 -30.22 1.44 -26.66
CA LEU A 773 -29.82 1.98 -27.95
C LEU A 773 -29.17 0.84 -28.73
N ASP A 774 -29.85 0.35 -29.75
CA ASP A 774 -29.33 -0.70 -30.62
C ASP A 774 -28.35 -0.12 -31.65
N GLU A 775 -27.52 -0.93 -32.29
CA GLU A 775 -26.72 -0.51 -33.46
C GLU A 775 -27.60 -0.18 -34.69
N PRO A 776 -27.12 0.61 -35.69
CA PRO A 776 -25.80 1.23 -35.83
C PRO A 776 -25.65 2.57 -35.09
N GLY A 777 -24.50 2.84 -34.49
CA GLY A 777 -24.17 4.13 -33.89
C GLY A 777 -24.77 4.33 -32.50
N ALA A 778 -24.84 3.26 -31.70
CA ALA A 778 -25.43 3.26 -30.37
C ALA A 778 -24.65 4.14 -29.37
N LEU A 779 -23.31 4.10 -29.38
CA LEU A 779 -22.46 4.99 -28.58
C LEU A 779 -22.62 6.44 -29.05
N ALA A 780 -22.75 6.66 -30.37
CA ALA A 780 -22.91 8.03 -30.85
C ALA A 780 -24.22 8.67 -30.40
N ARG A 781 -25.31 7.91 -30.41
CA ARG A 781 -26.61 8.32 -29.88
C ARG A 781 -26.56 8.56 -28.38
N ALA A 782 -25.92 7.66 -27.62
CA ALA A 782 -25.69 7.83 -26.18
C ALA A 782 -24.91 9.13 -25.89
N GLY A 783 -23.88 9.41 -26.69
CA GLY A 783 -23.07 10.63 -26.58
C GLY A 783 -23.85 11.91 -26.86
N ARG A 784 -24.72 11.92 -27.89
CA ARG A 784 -25.59 13.06 -28.20
C ARG A 784 -26.59 13.34 -27.08
N LEU A 785 -27.21 12.30 -26.53
CA LEU A 785 -28.10 12.42 -25.37
C LEU A 785 -27.38 13.00 -24.15
N LEU A 786 -26.20 12.48 -23.83
CA LEU A 786 -25.42 12.95 -22.69
C LEU A 786 -25.00 14.42 -22.85
N THR A 787 -24.60 14.81 -24.05
CA THR A 787 -24.24 16.20 -24.40
C THR A 787 -25.46 17.13 -24.32
N GLY A 788 -26.61 16.68 -24.84
CA GLY A 788 -27.87 17.42 -24.76
C GLY A 788 -28.35 17.63 -23.33
N LEU A 789 -28.29 16.59 -22.48
CA LEU A 789 -28.61 16.67 -21.06
C LEU A 789 -27.68 17.63 -20.32
N HIS A 790 -26.38 17.57 -20.59
CA HIS A 790 -25.40 18.49 -20.01
C HIS A 790 -25.74 19.96 -20.32
N THR A 791 -26.03 20.24 -21.59
CA THR A 791 -26.34 21.60 -22.08
C THR A 791 -27.67 22.12 -21.53
N ALA A 792 -28.70 21.28 -21.54
CA ALA A 792 -30.02 21.66 -21.07
C ALA A 792 -30.07 21.87 -19.55
N LEU A 793 -29.32 21.08 -18.77
CA LEU A 793 -29.17 21.31 -17.33
C LEU A 793 -28.38 22.60 -17.04
N ALA A 794 -27.33 22.89 -17.80
CA ALA A 794 -26.57 24.14 -17.64
C ALA A 794 -27.42 25.39 -17.93
N ALA A 795 -28.37 25.29 -18.86
CA ALA A 795 -29.29 26.37 -19.22
C ALA A 795 -30.55 26.46 -18.32
N SER A 796 -30.81 25.46 -17.48
CA SER A 796 -32.02 25.38 -16.67
C SER A 796 -31.99 26.33 -15.46
N ARG A 797 -33.10 27.02 -15.21
CA ARG A 797 -33.28 27.83 -13.98
C ARG A 797 -33.72 26.92 -12.82
N PRO A 798 -33.32 27.21 -11.57
CA PRO A 798 -33.80 26.45 -10.42
C PRO A 798 -35.32 26.52 -10.34
N THR A 799 -35.98 25.38 -10.07
CA THR A 799 -37.43 25.33 -9.86
C THR A 799 -37.77 25.65 -8.40
N ASP A 800 -39.06 25.85 -8.08
CA ASP A 800 -39.51 26.05 -6.69
C ASP A 800 -39.16 24.85 -5.78
N ALA A 801 -38.88 23.68 -6.36
CA ALA A 801 -38.44 22.46 -5.67
C ALA A 801 -36.90 22.36 -5.50
N GLY A 802 -36.12 23.27 -6.08
CA GLY A 802 -34.64 23.29 -6.04
C GLY A 802 -33.96 23.01 -7.39
N PRO A 803 -32.61 22.94 -7.43
CA PRO A 803 -31.88 22.66 -8.67
C PRO A 803 -31.99 21.18 -9.06
N LEU A 804 -32.41 20.91 -10.31
CA LEU A 804 -32.47 19.55 -10.85
C LEU A 804 -31.06 18.96 -11.00
N SER A 805 -30.86 17.77 -10.44
CA SER A 805 -29.58 17.03 -10.54
C SER A 805 -29.81 15.60 -11.01
N LEU A 806 -29.06 15.19 -12.03
CA LEU A 806 -29.16 13.87 -12.66
C LEU A 806 -27.87 13.05 -12.50
N ASP A 807 -28.06 11.75 -12.31
CA ASP A 807 -27.05 10.72 -12.38
C ASP A 807 -27.31 9.86 -13.61
N VAL A 808 -26.30 9.69 -14.47
CA VAL A 808 -26.36 8.93 -15.72
C VAL A 808 -25.31 7.82 -15.71
N ALA A 809 -25.67 6.63 -16.15
CA ALA A 809 -24.75 5.53 -16.38
C ALA A 809 -24.88 5.03 -17.83
N VAL A 810 -23.75 4.78 -18.50
CA VAL A 810 -23.68 4.23 -19.85
C VAL A 810 -22.96 2.89 -19.80
N ALA A 811 -23.60 1.82 -20.26
CA ALA A 811 -23.01 0.48 -20.34
C ALA A 811 -23.26 -0.13 -21.73
N ALA A 812 -22.35 -0.97 -22.20
CA ALA A 812 -22.44 -1.60 -23.51
C ALA A 812 -22.16 -3.10 -23.42
N GLY A 813 -22.75 -3.87 -24.33
CA GLY A 813 -22.59 -5.32 -24.41
C GLY A 813 -23.62 -5.99 -25.31
N HIS A 814 -23.49 -7.31 -25.48
CA HIS A 814 -24.44 -8.10 -26.25
C HIS A 814 -25.73 -8.37 -25.46
N LEU A 815 -26.86 -8.22 -26.13
CA LEU A 815 -28.16 -8.59 -25.58
C LEU A 815 -28.32 -10.12 -25.58
N ALA A 816 -28.80 -10.66 -24.46
CA ALA A 816 -29.32 -12.03 -24.42
C ALA A 816 -30.73 -12.04 -25.04
N VAL A 817 -31.06 -13.10 -25.80
CA VAL A 817 -32.41 -13.28 -26.35
C VAL A 817 -33.40 -13.39 -25.17
N PRO A 818 -34.41 -12.51 -25.04
CA PRO A 818 -35.24 -12.48 -23.85
C PRO A 818 -36.33 -13.55 -23.87
N SER A 819 -36.38 -14.37 -22.83
CA SER A 819 -37.56 -15.16 -22.47
C SER A 819 -38.52 -14.29 -21.64
N GLY A 820 -39.22 -13.36 -22.30
CA GLY A 820 -40.34 -12.62 -21.69
C GLY A 820 -40.02 -11.20 -21.21
N GLY A 821 -40.46 -10.22 -22.01
CA GLY A 821 -41.06 -8.95 -21.55
C GLY A 821 -40.21 -7.87 -20.87
N ASP A 822 -39.08 -8.19 -20.25
CA ASP A 822 -38.27 -7.22 -19.49
C ASP A 822 -36.81 -7.25 -20.01
N PRO A 823 -36.16 -6.10 -20.31
CA PRO A 823 -34.83 -6.07 -20.90
C PRO A 823 -33.75 -6.50 -19.89
N THR A 824 -33.67 -7.80 -19.64
CA THR A 824 -32.67 -8.45 -18.80
C THR A 824 -31.44 -8.78 -19.65
N GLY A 825 -30.52 -7.82 -19.73
CA GLY A 825 -29.24 -7.97 -20.42
C GLY A 825 -28.05 -7.51 -19.57
N LEU A 826 -26.85 -7.96 -19.93
CA LEU A 826 -25.60 -7.48 -19.34
C LEU A 826 -25.50 -5.93 -19.34
N PRO A 827 -25.83 -5.21 -20.44
CA PRO A 827 -25.76 -3.74 -20.45
C PRO A 827 -26.68 -3.08 -19.42
N THR A 828 -27.94 -3.55 -19.31
CA THR A 828 -28.92 -2.98 -18.37
C THR A 828 -28.51 -3.23 -16.92
N SER A 829 -28.05 -4.44 -16.61
CA SER A 829 -27.62 -4.79 -15.25
C SER A 829 -26.36 -4.04 -14.83
N GLU A 830 -25.40 -3.85 -15.74
CA GLU A 830 -24.22 -3.02 -15.50
C GLU A 830 -24.57 -1.55 -15.29
N ALA A 831 -25.42 -0.96 -16.14
CA ALA A 831 -25.83 0.44 -15.99
C ALA A 831 -26.57 0.68 -14.66
N ALA A 832 -27.46 -0.24 -14.28
CA ALA A 832 -28.17 -0.18 -13.00
C ALA A 832 -27.21 -0.31 -11.80
N ARG A 833 -26.18 -1.15 -11.91
CA ARG A 833 -25.13 -1.30 -10.88
C ARG A 833 -24.35 0.00 -10.69
N LEU A 834 -23.97 0.66 -11.79
CA LEU A 834 -23.23 1.93 -11.76
C LEU A 834 -24.03 3.05 -11.08
N LEU A 835 -25.33 3.17 -11.37
CA LEU A 835 -26.19 4.17 -10.71
C LEU A 835 -26.34 3.95 -9.20
N ARG A 836 -26.29 2.68 -8.73
CA ARG A 836 -26.34 2.34 -7.31
C ARG A 836 -25.00 2.52 -6.60
N HIS A 837 -23.92 2.85 -7.31
CA HIS A 837 -22.61 3.01 -6.71
C HIS A 837 -22.62 4.15 -5.67
N PRO A 838 -22.03 3.98 -4.47
CA PRO A 838 -22.10 4.98 -3.40
C PRO A 838 -21.60 6.36 -3.81
N GLU A 839 -20.56 6.44 -4.66
CA GLU A 839 -20.02 7.72 -5.15
C GLU A 839 -20.98 8.45 -6.11
N MET A 840 -21.81 7.71 -6.87
CA MET A 840 -22.91 8.27 -7.65
C MET A 840 -24.07 8.68 -6.72
N ALA A 841 -24.47 7.79 -5.80
CA ALA A 841 -25.65 7.95 -4.96
C ALA A 841 -25.51 8.97 -3.80
N GLN A 842 -24.29 9.27 -3.34
CA GLN A 842 -24.06 10.18 -2.21
C GLN A 842 -23.61 11.59 -2.63
N GLY A 843 -23.57 11.91 -3.92
CA GLY A 843 -23.29 13.26 -4.40
C GLY A 843 -21.89 13.79 -4.11
N ARG A 844 -20.90 12.93 -3.79
CA ARG A 844 -19.47 13.31 -3.76
C ARG A 844 -18.93 13.42 -5.19
N ARG A 845 -19.41 14.41 -5.92
CA ARG A 845 -18.95 14.72 -7.27
C ARG A 845 -17.53 15.32 -7.17
N LEU A 846 -16.60 14.90 -8.03
CA LEU A 846 -15.27 15.51 -8.16
C LEU A 846 -15.36 17.03 -8.46
N ARG A 847 -16.48 17.48 -9.06
CA ARG A 847 -16.93 18.86 -9.15
C ARG A 847 -18.44 18.95 -8.87
N PRO A 848 -18.92 19.90 -8.04
CA PRO A 848 -20.36 20.10 -7.87
C PRO A 848 -20.98 20.57 -9.20
N GLY A 849 -21.88 19.78 -9.78
CA GLY A 849 -22.53 20.08 -11.04
C GLY A 849 -23.85 19.30 -11.18
N PRO A 850 -24.80 19.80 -11.99
CA PRO A 850 -26.15 19.23 -12.10
C PRO A 850 -26.19 17.86 -12.80
N LEU A 851 -25.10 17.41 -13.41
CA LEU A 851 -25.01 16.13 -14.11
C LEU A 851 -23.78 15.33 -13.63
N ALA A 852 -23.97 14.07 -13.30
CA ALA A 852 -22.90 13.09 -13.04
C ALA A 852 -23.06 11.94 -14.03
N ALA A 853 -21.96 11.49 -14.62
CA ALA A 853 -21.98 10.46 -15.65
C ALA A 853 -20.93 9.39 -15.37
N ALA A 854 -21.32 8.12 -15.39
CA ALA A 854 -20.44 6.97 -15.25
C ALA A 854 -20.52 6.04 -16.44
N VAL A 855 -19.45 5.30 -16.71
CA VAL A 855 -19.37 4.33 -17.80
C VAL A 855 -18.93 2.95 -17.31
N SER A 856 -19.41 1.90 -17.97
CA SER A 856 -18.95 0.53 -17.71
C SER A 856 -17.59 0.26 -18.34
N ARG A 857 -16.98 -0.87 -17.98
CA ARG A 857 -15.69 -1.31 -18.53
C ARG A 857 -15.68 -1.40 -20.04
N THR A 858 -16.72 -1.99 -20.59
CA THR A 858 -16.88 -2.14 -22.04
C THR A 858 -16.86 -0.79 -22.76
N VAL A 859 -17.52 0.22 -22.18
CA VAL A 859 -17.54 1.57 -22.73
C VAL A 859 -16.19 2.28 -22.55
N TYR A 860 -15.55 2.11 -21.39
CA TYR A 860 -14.21 2.65 -21.14
C TYR A 860 -13.16 2.09 -22.12
N GLU A 861 -13.17 0.78 -22.34
CA GLU A 861 -12.28 0.09 -23.29
C GLU A 861 -12.57 0.56 -24.71
N ALA A 862 -13.85 0.64 -25.11
CA ALA A 862 -14.24 1.15 -26.43
C ALA A 862 -13.81 2.61 -26.65
N LEU A 863 -13.85 3.48 -25.63
CA LEU A 863 -13.34 4.84 -25.73
C LEU A 863 -11.81 4.87 -25.90
N GLY A 864 -11.09 4.07 -25.13
CA GLY A 864 -9.64 3.94 -25.23
C GLY A 864 -9.20 3.46 -26.62
N GLU A 865 -9.91 2.48 -27.17
CA GLU A 865 -9.62 1.89 -28.48
C GLU A 865 -10.05 2.80 -29.64
N LYS A 866 -11.30 3.26 -29.67
CA LYS A 866 -11.88 3.94 -30.84
C LYS A 866 -11.54 5.43 -30.89
N VAL A 867 -11.31 6.06 -29.74
CA VAL A 867 -11.10 7.51 -29.60
C VAL A 867 -9.67 7.85 -29.16
N GLY A 868 -9.08 7.04 -28.28
CA GLY A 868 -7.71 7.19 -27.79
C GLY A 868 -7.61 7.53 -26.30
N PRO A 869 -6.38 7.58 -25.75
CA PRO A 869 -6.14 7.68 -24.30
C PRO A 869 -6.57 9.02 -23.68
N THR A 870 -6.76 10.07 -24.48
CA THR A 870 -7.30 11.35 -24.00
C THR A 870 -8.75 11.22 -23.55
N ALA A 871 -9.55 10.38 -24.19
CA ALA A 871 -10.95 10.17 -23.84
C ALA A 871 -11.13 9.43 -22.49
N THR A 872 -10.14 8.65 -22.06
CA THR A 872 -10.19 7.89 -20.81
C THR A 872 -9.50 8.58 -19.64
N ARG A 873 -8.66 9.60 -19.89
CA ARG A 873 -7.91 10.34 -18.84
C ARG A 873 -8.79 11.15 -17.90
N THR A 874 -9.93 11.63 -18.38
CA THR A 874 -10.88 12.41 -17.57
C THR A 874 -11.83 11.51 -16.77
N LEU A 875 -11.70 10.19 -16.91
CA LEU A 875 -12.47 9.18 -16.22
C LEU A 875 -11.73 8.64 -14.99
N THR A 876 -12.34 8.78 -13.81
CA THR A 876 -11.80 8.26 -12.55
C THR A 876 -12.44 6.92 -12.19
N PRO A 877 -11.67 5.89 -11.79
CA PRO A 877 -12.23 4.58 -11.46
C PRO A 877 -13.10 4.64 -10.21
N LEU A 878 -14.30 4.07 -10.28
CA LEU A 878 -15.26 3.98 -9.18
C LEU A 878 -15.00 2.76 -8.27
N GLY A 879 -14.17 1.80 -8.70
CA GLY A 879 -14.09 0.47 -8.11
C GLY A 879 -15.25 -0.44 -8.59
N GLY A 880 -15.03 -1.75 -8.69
CA GLY A 880 -16.05 -2.69 -9.16
C GLY A 880 -16.34 -2.67 -10.67
N GLY A 881 -15.46 -2.11 -11.51
CA GLY A 881 -15.55 -2.18 -12.97
C GLY A 881 -16.30 -1.03 -13.64
N GLY A 882 -16.33 0.15 -13.01
CA GLY A 882 -16.92 1.39 -13.56
C GLY A 882 -16.00 2.60 -13.44
N TRP A 883 -16.25 3.62 -14.24
CA TRP A 883 -15.52 4.89 -14.21
C TRP A 883 -16.48 6.08 -14.20
N LEU A 884 -16.16 7.10 -13.42
CA LEU A 884 -16.89 8.35 -13.29
C LEU A 884 -16.23 9.43 -14.14
N SER A 885 -17.02 10.17 -14.90
CA SER A 885 -16.55 11.33 -15.65
C SER A 885 -16.48 12.58 -14.77
N ALA A 886 -15.34 13.28 -14.85
CA ALA A 886 -15.19 14.63 -14.30
C ALA A 886 -15.93 15.70 -15.13
N ASP A 887 -16.18 15.43 -16.42
CA ASP A 887 -16.89 16.29 -17.36
C ASP A 887 -17.86 15.46 -18.24
N PRO A 888 -19.15 15.43 -17.91
CA PRO A 888 -20.14 14.70 -18.70
C PRO A 888 -20.29 15.19 -20.15
N GLY A 889 -20.02 16.47 -20.43
CA GLY A 889 -20.06 17.02 -21.79
C GLY A 889 -18.90 16.50 -22.64
N GLU A 890 -17.70 16.43 -22.06
CA GLU A 890 -16.53 15.84 -22.71
C GLU A 890 -16.71 14.35 -22.98
N LEU A 891 -17.26 13.61 -22.01
CA LEU A 891 -17.62 12.20 -22.17
C LEU A 891 -18.67 12.03 -23.28
N GLY A 892 -19.68 12.90 -23.33
CA GLY A 892 -20.71 12.89 -24.37
C GLY A 892 -20.12 13.02 -25.77
N ALA A 893 -19.22 13.99 -25.97
CA ALA A 893 -18.52 14.17 -27.24
C ALA A 893 -17.63 12.98 -27.58
N ALA A 894 -16.91 12.41 -26.60
CA ALA A 894 -16.09 11.22 -26.82
C ALA A 894 -16.91 10.00 -27.27
N LEU A 895 -18.09 9.78 -26.67
CA LEU A 895 -19.03 8.74 -27.09
C LEU A 895 -19.58 8.98 -28.50
N THR A 896 -19.90 10.24 -28.84
CA THR A 896 -20.28 10.64 -30.21
C THR A 896 -19.21 10.29 -31.24
N ASP A 897 -17.96 10.50 -30.89
CA ASP A 897 -16.83 10.24 -31.78
C ASP A 897 -16.40 8.77 -31.85
N ALA A 898 -16.74 7.96 -30.84
CA ALA A 898 -16.45 6.53 -30.81
C ALA A 898 -17.15 5.77 -31.94
N ASP A 899 -18.31 6.26 -32.40
CA ASP A 899 -19.08 5.70 -33.52
C ASP A 899 -18.98 6.56 -34.80
N GLY A 900 -17.89 7.33 -34.97
CA GLY A 900 -17.50 7.84 -36.28
C GLY A 900 -17.48 6.71 -37.34
N PRO A 901 -17.59 7.02 -38.65
CA PRO A 901 -17.99 6.10 -39.71
C PRO A 901 -17.49 4.68 -39.46
N GLN A 902 -18.43 3.79 -39.14
CA GLN A 902 -18.16 2.43 -38.69
C GLN A 902 -17.35 1.70 -39.77
N ASP A 903 -16.15 1.26 -39.38
CA ASP A 903 -15.26 0.54 -40.27
C ASP A 903 -15.58 -0.95 -40.20
N THR A 904 -16.54 -1.36 -41.03
CA THR A 904 -16.94 -2.74 -41.24
C THR A 904 -15.82 -3.49 -41.98
N GLY A 905 -14.96 -4.22 -41.26
CA GLY A 905 -13.91 -5.04 -41.88
C GLY A 905 -12.90 -4.25 -42.73
N ALA A 906 -12.06 -4.93 -43.50
CA ALA A 906 -11.31 -4.25 -44.55
C ALA A 906 -12.26 -4.06 -45.75
N GLY A 907 -12.59 -2.81 -46.11
CA GLY A 907 -13.45 -2.50 -47.25
C GLY A 907 -12.82 -2.77 -48.63
N TRP A 908 -11.83 -3.67 -48.71
CA TRP A 908 -11.07 -4.02 -49.90
C TRP A 908 -10.74 -5.52 -49.92
N PRO A 909 -10.46 -6.11 -51.10
CA PRO A 909 -10.08 -7.52 -51.21
C PRO A 909 -8.73 -7.75 -50.52
N VAL A 910 -8.73 -8.47 -49.40
CA VAL A 910 -7.52 -8.75 -48.59
C VAL A 910 -6.77 -10.00 -49.07
N CYS A 911 -5.45 -9.99 -48.91
CA CYS A 911 -4.53 -11.04 -49.31
C CYS A 911 -4.86 -12.39 -48.66
N GLY A 912 -5.17 -12.40 -47.35
CA GLY A 912 -5.60 -13.62 -46.65
C GLY A 912 -4.52 -14.67 -46.42
N ARG A 913 -3.30 -14.50 -46.96
CA ARG A 913 -2.11 -15.27 -46.57
C ARG A 913 -1.78 -15.02 -45.09
N PRO A 914 -1.05 -15.91 -44.41
CA PRO A 914 -0.52 -15.61 -43.08
C PRO A 914 0.22 -14.27 -43.08
N ALA A 915 -0.05 -13.41 -42.10
CA ALA A 915 0.65 -12.15 -41.97
C ALA A 915 2.14 -12.43 -41.69
N VAL A 916 2.98 -11.61 -42.29
CA VAL A 916 4.43 -11.72 -42.18
C VAL A 916 4.90 -11.68 -40.71
N ASP A 917 4.32 -10.79 -39.92
CA ASP A 917 4.75 -10.54 -38.53
C ASP A 917 4.03 -11.43 -37.51
N ASP A 918 2.90 -12.04 -37.92
CA ASP A 918 2.13 -12.99 -37.13
C ASP A 918 1.52 -14.06 -38.05
N VAL A 919 2.15 -15.23 -38.10
CA VAL A 919 1.74 -16.37 -38.93
C VAL A 919 0.33 -16.88 -38.58
N ARG A 920 -0.25 -16.42 -37.47
CA ARG A 920 -1.61 -16.77 -37.02
C ARG A 920 -2.65 -15.77 -37.47
N ALA A 921 -2.25 -14.55 -37.81
CA ALA A 921 -3.13 -13.52 -38.33
C ALA A 921 -3.18 -13.62 -39.85
N ALA A 922 -4.33 -13.30 -40.46
CA ALA A 922 -4.42 -13.17 -41.90
C ALA A 922 -3.91 -11.78 -42.32
N CYS A 923 -3.07 -11.75 -43.36
CA CYS A 923 -2.59 -10.53 -43.97
C CYS A 923 -3.77 -9.73 -44.55
N THR A 924 -3.89 -8.49 -44.09
CA THR A 924 -4.95 -7.55 -44.47
C THR A 924 -4.58 -6.70 -45.69
N GLY A 925 -3.40 -6.93 -46.27
CA GLY A 925 -2.91 -6.23 -47.45
C GLY A 925 -3.83 -6.41 -48.64
N VAL A 926 -4.07 -5.33 -49.39
CA VAL A 926 -4.90 -5.34 -50.59
C VAL A 926 -4.30 -6.26 -51.65
N ARG A 927 -5.14 -7.04 -52.32
CA ARG A 927 -4.72 -7.84 -53.47
C ARG A 927 -4.39 -6.92 -54.65
N LEU A 928 -3.24 -7.13 -55.26
CA LEU A 928 -2.83 -6.34 -56.42
C LEU A 928 -3.63 -6.75 -57.67
N PRO A 929 -3.91 -5.83 -58.61
CA PRO A 929 -4.56 -6.18 -59.86
C PRO A 929 -3.81 -7.29 -60.61
N GLY A 930 -4.49 -8.39 -60.92
CA GLY A 930 -3.89 -9.55 -61.59
C GLY A 930 -3.20 -10.56 -60.66
N HIS A 931 -3.22 -10.34 -59.34
CA HIS A 931 -2.60 -11.23 -58.34
C HIS A 931 -3.58 -11.57 -57.20
N ASP A 932 -3.45 -12.76 -56.62
CA ASP A 932 -4.27 -13.19 -55.47
C ASP A 932 -3.69 -12.74 -54.11
N VAL A 933 -2.56 -12.04 -54.13
CA VAL A 933 -1.79 -11.62 -52.95
C VAL A 933 -1.45 -10.13 -52.98
N CYS A 934 -1.04 -9.59 -51.83
CA CYS A 934 -0.55 -8.21 -51.73
C CYS A 934 0.90 -8.09 -52.17
N LEU A 935 1.39 -6.85 -52.33
CA LEU A 935 2.77 -6.56 -52.74
C LEU A 935 3.81 -7.29 -51.88
N ALA A 936 3.62 -7.36 -50.56
CA ALA A 936 4.54 -8.00 -49.63
C ALA A 936 4.59 -9.53 -49.72
N HIS A 937 3.63 -10.15 -50.41
CA HIS A 937 3.53 -11.59 -50.60
C HIS A 937 3.71 -12.03 -52.06
N LEU A 938 4.08 -11.11 -52.95
CA LEU A 938 4.53 -11.47 -54.29
C LEU A 938 5.89 -12.16 -54.23
N GLU A 939 6.11 -13.13 -55.11
CA GLU A 939 7.43 -13.69 -55.32
C GLU A 939 8.38 -12.62 -55.87
N PRO A 940 9.70 -12.63 -55.56
CA PRO A 940 10.61 -11.55 -55.93
C PRO A 940 10.63 -11.18 -57.42
N HIS A 941 10.44 -12.17 -58.31
CA HIS A 941 10.32 -11.92 -59.76
C HIS A 941 9.02 -11.20 -60.12
N GLU A 942 7.89 -11.62 -59.54
CA GLU A 942 6.58 -10.99 -59.77
C GLU A 942 6.53 -9.57 -59.18
N GLU A 943 7.14 -9.36 -58.01
CA GLU A 943 7.34 -8.03 -57.41
C GLU A 943 8.12 -7.12 -58.37
N HIS A 944 9.24 -7.59 -58.91
CA HIS A 944 10.06 -6.81 -59.84
C HIS A 944 9.28 -6.44 -61.11
N VAL A 945 8.51 -7.37 -61.67
CA VAL A 945 7.66 -7.13 -62.84
C VAL A 945 6.57 -6.11 -62.53
N TYR A 946 5.86 -6.28 -61.40
CA TYR A 946 4.80 -5.36 -60.98
C TYR A 946 5.35 -3.95 -60.76
N LEU A 947 6.45 -3.80 -60.02
CA LEU A 947 7.10 -2.51 -59.79
C LEU A 947 7.57 -1.87 -61.10
N GLY A 948 8.02 -2.66 -62.08
CA GLY A 948 8.36 -2.17 -63.43
C GLY A 948 7.19 -1.60 -64.25
N THR A 949 5.93 -1.85 -63.83
CA THR A 949 4.75 -1.21 -64.43
C THR A 949 4.47 0.19 -63.87
N LEU A 950 5.10 0.54 -62.75
CA LEU A 950 4.96 1.83 -62.10
C LEU A 950 5.94 2.84 -62.70
N GLY A 951 5.55 4.11 -62.68
CA GLY A 951 6.40 5.21 -63.08
C GLY A 951 6.04 6.49 -62.32
N PRO A 952 6.72 7.60 -62.62
CA PRO A 952 6.46 8.89 -61.99
C PRO A 952 4.99 9.31 -62.09
N GLY A 953 4.34 9.54 -60.94
CA GLY A 953 2.94 9.95 -60.87
C GLY A 953 1.93 8.82 -60.99
N SER A 954 2.36 7.55 -61.01
CA SER A 954 1.45 6.41 -60.98
C SER A 954 0.57 6.43 -59.73
N ARG A 955 -0.67 5.95 -59.89
CA ARG A 955 -1.59 5.72 -58.77
C ARG A 955 -1.23 4.41 -58.08
N VAL A 956 -1.30 4.40 -56.75
CA VAL A 956 -0.92 3.25 -55.94
C VAL A 956 -1.96 2.95 -54.87
N ASP A 957 -2.29 1.68 -54.70
CA ASP A 957 -3.13 1.16 -53.63
C ASP A 957 -2.42 0.01 -52.94
N PHE A 958 -1.93 0.27 -51.74
CA PHE A 958 -1.21 -0.69 -50.90
C PHE A 958 -1.78 -0.73 -49.48
N ARG A 959 -3.09 -0.48 -49.34
CA ARG A 959 -3.79 -0.56 -48.05
C ARG A 959 -3.54 -1.91 -47.37
N GLY A 960 -3.31 -1.91 -46.05
CA GLY A 960 -3.04 -3.10 -45.24
C GLY A 960 -1.69 -3.79 -45.49
N THR A 961 -0.84 -3.27 -46.37
CA THR A 961 0.43 -3.93 -46.74
C THR A 961 1.53 -3.62 -45.74
N THR A 962 2.34 -4.63 -45.38
CA THR A 962 3.55 -4.44 -44.57
C THR A 962 4.79 -4.24 -45.47
N PHE A 963 5.46 -3.10 -45.33
CA PHE A 963 6.70 -2.74 -46.01
C PHE A 963 7.90 -3.01 -45.10
N ARG A 964 8.75 -3.93 -45.52
CA ARG A 964 9.96 -4.36 -44.82
C ARG A 964 11.00 -4.84 -45.83
N GLU A 965 12.22 -5.12 -45.37
CA GLU A 965 13.30 -5.68 -46.20
C GLU A 965 13.59 -4.82 -47.45
N GLY A 966 13.43 -3.50 -47.31
CA GLY A 966 13.67 -2.52 -48.37
C GLY A 966 12.60 -2.50 -49.47
N LEU A 967 11.44 -3.13 -49.26
CA LEU A 967 10.32 -3.11 -50.21
C LEU A 967 9.84 -1.69 -50.48
N LEU A 968 9.78 -0.85 -49.45
CA LEU A 968 9.39 0.55 -49.62
C LEU A 968 10.33 1.28 -50.57
N GLN A 969 11.64 1.06 -50.46
CA GLN A 969 12.64 1.75 -51.26
C GLN A 969 12.59 1.31 -52.71
N ARG A 970 12.37 0.01 -52.97
CA ARG A 970 12.16 -0.49 -54.33
C ARG A 970 10.89 0.11 -54.96
N LEU A 971 9.82 0.27 -54.18
CA LEU A 971 8.62 0.96 -54.63
C LEU A 971 8.88 2.44 -54.96
N LEU A 972 9.53 3.17 -54.05
CA LEU A 972 9.83 4.59 -54.24
C LEU A 972 10.77 4.82 -55.43
N ASP A 973 11.75 3.94 -55.65
CA ASP A 973 12.65 3.99 -56.81
C ASP A 973 11.93 3.75 -58.12
N ALA A 974 10.93 2.86 -58.16
CA ALA A 974 10.10 2.64 -59.35
C ALA A 974 9.24 3.88 -59.70
N LEU A 975 8.89 4.70 -58.71
CA LEU A 975 8.11 5.93 -58.87
C LEU A 975 8.98 7.17 -59.15
N ARG A 976 10.30 6.99 -59.34
CA ARG A 976 11.24 8.06 -59.62
C ARG A 976 11.58 8.14 -61.11
N GLU A 977 11.58 9.36 -61.64
CA GLU A 977 11.96 9.61 -63.04
C GLU A 977 13.46 9.38 -63.28
N SER A 978 14.31 9.99 -62.44
CA SER A 978 15.77 9.84 -62.51
C SER A 978 16.42 10.22 -61.17
N ARG A 979 17.66 9.78 -60.95
CA ARG A 979 18.42 10.11 -59.73
C ARG A 979 18.51 11.63 -59.54
N GLY A 980 18.06 12.11 -58.39
CA GLY A 980 18.06 13.53 -58.03
C GLY A 980 16.75 14.27 -58.33
N ARG A 981 15.78 13.63 -59.01
CA ARG A 981 14.40 14.12 -59.10
C ARG A 981 13.58 13.60 -57.90
N PRO A 982 12.60 14.38 -57.43
CA PRO A 982 11.71 13.95 -56.35
C PRO A 982 10.93 12.70 -56.77
N VAL A 983 10.56 11.86 -55.81
CA VAL A 983 9.63 10.77 -56.06
C VAL A 983 8.24 11.37 -56.23
N THR A 984 7.55 11.01 -57.30
CA THR A 984 6.20 11.54 -57.60
C THR A 984 5.18 10.42 -57.52
N LEU A 985 4.15 10.60 -56.69
CA LEU A 985 3.01 9.68 -56.58
C LEU A 985 1.75 10.36 -57.08
N GLY A 986 0.90 9.62 -57.78
CA GLY A 986 -0.44 10.06 -58.12
C GLY A 986 -1.37 9.99 -56.91
N GLU A 987 -2.49 9.31 -57.06
CA GLU A 987 -3.38 8.95 -55.95
C GLU A 987 -2.74 7.82 -55.14
N ALA A 988 -2.66 7.97 -53.82
CA ALA A 988 -1.89 7.06 -52.97
C ALA A 988 -2.69 6.57 -51.75
N ALA A 989 -3.01 5.28 -51.71
CA ALA A 989 -3.75 4.67 -50.60
C ALA A 989 -2.86 3.69 -49.79
N PHE A 990 -2.59 4.04 -48.55
CA PHE A 990 -1.78 3.31 -47.58
C PHE A 990 -2.52 3.09 -46.25
N ASP A 991 -3.86 3.14 -46.26
CA ASP A 991 -4.67 2.91 -45.07
C ASP A 991 -4.33 1.56 -44.43
N ARG A 992 -4.09 1.55 -43.12
CA ARG A 992 -3.67 0.37 -42.35
C ARG A 992 -2.37 -0.29 -42.83
N ALA A 993 -1.56 0.37 -43.66
CA ALA A 993 -0.24 -0.16 -44.03
C ALA A 993 0.74 -0.05 -42.86
N THR A 994 1.70 -0.97 -42.79
CA THR A 994 2.76 -0.98 -41.78
C THR A 994 4.11 -0.76 -42.44
N PHE A 995 4.80 0.33 -42.11
CA PHE A 995 6.13 0.65 -42.60
C PHE A 995 7.18 0.31 -41.54
N VAL A 996 7.78 -0.87 -41.66
CA VAL A 996 8.98 -1.26 -40.90
C VAL A 996 10.21 -0.62 -41.52
N ASP A 997 10.25 -0.54 -42.85
CA ASP A 997 11.26 0.22 -43.58
C ASP A 997 11.19 1.73 -43.24
N ASP A 998 12.34 2.38 -43.20
CA ASP A 998 12.42 3.84 -43.05
C ASP A 998 12.02 4.53 -44.36
N TRP A 999 11.19 5.57 -44.27
CA TRP A 999 11.07 6.56 -45.34
C TRP A 999 12.33 7.42 -45.30
N ASN A 1000 13.37 7.00 -46.03
CA ASN A 1000 14.68 7.65 -46.03
C ASN A 1000 14.79 8.85 -46.97
N GLU A 1001 13.71 9.19 -47.68
CA GLU A 1001 13.70 10.24 -48.69
C GLU A 1001 12.69 11.33 -48.34
N GLY A 1002 13.20 12.54 -48.11
CA GLY A 1002 12.39 13.75 -48.10
C GLY A 1002 12.19 14.31 -49.51
N GLY A 1003 11.23 15.22 -49.68
CA GLY A 1003 10.95 15.84 -50.98
C GLY A 1003 10.06 15.00 -51.89
N ILE A 1004 9.14 14.21 -51.33
CA ILE A 1004 8.19 13.41 -52.11
C ILE A 1004 7.03 14.30 -52.56
N GLU A 1005 6.62 14.18 -53.81
CA GLU A 1005 5.51 14.93 -54.40
C GLU A 1005 4.29 14.03 -54.59
N PHE A 1006 3.25 14.24 -53.78
CA PHE A 1006 1.95 13.62 -53.94
C PHE A 1006 1.07 14.53 -54.79
N LEU A 1007 0.92 14.16 -56.07
CA LEU A 1007 0.23 14.96 -57.09
C LEU A 1007 -1.30 14.93 -56.94
N ALA A 1008 -1.85 13.96 -56.21
CA ALA A 1008 -3.26 13.83 -55.89
C ALA A 1008 -3.48 13.54 -54.39
N GLY A 1009 -4.68 13.07 -54.02
CA GLY A 1009 -4.99 12.72 -52.63
C GLY A 1009 -4.17 11.53 -52.12
N ALA A 1010 -3.77 11.60 -50.85
CA ALA A 1010 -3.00 10.56 -50.18
C ALA A 1010 -3.67 10.17 -48.85
N SER A 1011 -3.74 8.87 -48.55
CA SER A 1011 -4.33 8.40 -47.30
C SER A 1011 -3.43 7.39 -46.60
N PHE A 1012 -3.13 7.66 -45.35
CA PHE A 1012 -2.35 6.87 -44.40
C PHE A 1012 -3.18 6.59 -43.14
N THR A 1013 -4.50 6.52 -43.30
CA THR A 1013 -5.43 6.38 -42.17
C THR A 1013 -5.14 5.05 -41.45
N ARG A 1014 -4.86 5.11 -40.14
CA ARG A 1014 -4.40 3.97 -39.33
C ARG A 1014 -3.11 3.28 -39.81
N ALA A 1015 -2.28 3.96 -40.60
CA ALA A 1015 -0.98 3.41 -40.96
C ALA A 1015 -0.04 3.39 -39.74
N VAL A 1016 0.86 2.42 -39.68
CA VAL A 1016 1.87 2.29 -38.62
C VAL A 1016 3.25 2.52 -39.21
N PHE A 1017 3.95 3.55 -38.77
CA PHE A 1017 5.34 3.84 -39.09
C PHE A 1017 6.23 3.33 -37.95
N ALA A 1018 6.65 2.06 -38.07
CA ALA A 1018 7.61 1.45 -37.16
C ALA A 1018 9.03 1.95 -37.41
N GLY A 1019 9.40 2.14 -38.68
CA GLY A 1019 10.58 2.87 -39.11
C GLY A 1019 10.44 4.39 -38.97
N ARG A 1020 11.51 5.13 -39.29
CA ARG A 1020 11.54 6.60 -39.33
C ARG A 1020 10.77 7.10 -40.56
N ALA A 1021 9.77 7.94 -40.33
CA ALA A 1021 8.98 8.57 -41.39
C ALA A 1021 9.56 9.96 -41.73
N ARG A 1022 10.63 10.02 -42.53
CA ARG A 1022 11.23 11.30 -42.95
C ARG A 1022 10.57 11.83 -44.21
N LEU A 1023 9.43 12.48 -44.04
CA LEU A 1023 8.66 13.12 -45.10
C LEU A 1023 8.93 14.62 -45.19
N GLY A 1024 10.02 15.13 -44.60
CA GLY A 1024 10.39 16.55 -44.68
C GLY A 1024 10.62 17.02 -46.12
N ASN A 1025 10.33 18.29 -46.39
CA ASN A 1025 10.37 18.95 -47.70
C ASN A 1025 9.39 18.36 -48.74
N SER A 1026 8.44 17.51 -48.35
CA SER A 1026 7.47 16.90 -49.27
C SER A 1026 6.33 17.86 -49.63
N ALA A 1027 5.68 17.62 -50.76
CA ALA A 1027 4.54 18.41 -51.23
C ALA A 1027 3.30 17.51 -51.40
N PHE A 1028 2.18 17.93 -50.82
CA PHE A 1028 0.88 17.27 -50.94
C PHE A 1028 -0.08 18.20 -51.67
N ALA A 1029 -0.33 17.90 -52.96
CA ALA A 1029 -1.20 18.71 -53.81
C ALA A 1029 -2.70 18.49 -53.49
N GLY A 1030 -3.07 17.25 -53.15
CA GLY A 1030 -4.43 16.89 -52.73
C GLY A 1030 -4.62 16.82 -51.21
N ARG A 1031 -5.84 16.46 -50.78
CA ARG A 1031 -6.13 16.19 -49.36
C ARG A 1031 -5.30 15.01 -48.86
N VAL A 1032 -4.81 15.12 -47.62
CA VAL A 1032 -4.04 14.05 -46.98
C VAL A 1032 -4.65 13.66 -45.64
N SER A 1033 -4.74 12.35 -45.39
CA SER A 1033 -5.20 11.81 -44.10
C SER A 1033 -4.12 10.96 -43.44
N PHE A 1034 -3.82 11.28 -42.20
CA PHE A 1034 -3.08 10.51 -41.21
C PHE A 1034 -3.97 10.22 -39.98
N ASP A 1035 -5.31 10.23 -40.12
CA ASP A 1035 -6.21 9.94 -38.99
C ASP A 1035 -5.84 8.59 -38.37
N ARG A 1036 -5.61 8.60 -37.04
CA ARG A 1036 -5.18 7.42 -36.26
C ARG A 1036 -3.88 6.77 -36.72
N ALA A 1037 -3.04 7.44 -37.51
CA ALA A 1037 -1.71 6.92 -37.83
C ALA A 1037 -0.82 6.85 -36.59
N VAL A 1038 0.05 5.86 -36.51
CA VAL A 1038 0.97 5.64 -35.38
C VAL A 1038 2.40 5.74 -35.85
N PHE A 1039 3.17 6.67 -35.29
CA PHE A 1039 4.59 6.87 -35.54
C PHE A 1039 5.37 6.38 -34.33
N LEU A 1040 5.89 5.14 -34.40
CA LEU A 1040 6.77 4.59 -33.36
C LEU A 1040 8.18 5.21 -33.44
N GLY A 1041 8.64 5.47 -34.67
CA GLY A 1041 9.86 6.22 -34.96
C GLY A 1041 9.65 7.75 -35.00
N VAL A 1042 10.63 8.47 -35.53
CA VAL A 1042 10.52 9.92 -35.79
C VAL A 1042 9.52 10.16 -36.93
N GLY A 1043 8.56 11.05 -36.72
CA GLY A 1043 7.67 11.58 -37.76
C GLY A 1043 8.11 12.99 -38.13
N ASP A 1044 8.83 13.12 -39.24
CA ASP A 1044 9.41 14.38 -39.71
C ASP A 1044 8.67 14.86 -40.96
N PHE A 1045 8.03 16.03 -40.83
CA PHE A 1045 7.34 16.79 -41.87
C PHE A 1045 7.89 18.20 -42.00
N ASP A 1046 9.14 18.43 -41.58
CA ASP A 1046 9.77 19.74 -41.59
C ASP A 1046 9.80 20.30 -43.02
N ARG A 1047 9.42 21.57 -43.18
CA ARG A 1047 9.37 22.30 -44.46
C ARG A 1047 8.46 21.69 -45.53
N SER A 1048 7.58 20.77 -45.15
CA SER A 1048 6.60 20.20 -46.07
C SER A 1048 5.47 21.17 -46.39
N ARG A 1049 4.84 20.99 -47.55
CA ARG A 1049 3.79 21.86 -48.08
C ARG A 1049 2.50 21.07 -48.31
N PHE A 1050 1.41 21.53 -47.72
CA PHE A 1050 0.08 20.96 -47.87
C PHE A 1050 -0.81 21.98 -48.56
N HIS A 1051 -1.21 21.69 -49.80
CA HIS A 1051 -2.00 22.61 -50.62
C HIS A 1051 -3.50 22.53 -50.34
N ALA A 1052 -3.97 21.40 -49.83
CA ALA A 1052 -5.36 21.16 -49.41
C ALA A 1052 -5.40 20.63 -47.96
N GLY A 1053 -6.61 20.43 -47.44
CA GLY A 1053 -6.83 19.98 -46.06
C GLY A 1053 -6.00 18.76 -45.63
N ALA A 1054 -5.39 18.85 -44.45
CA ALA A 1054 -4.53 17.82 -43.86
C ALA A 1054 -5.07 17.33 -42.50
N ASP A 1055 -5.31 16.02 -42.38
CA ASP A 1055 -5.95 15.43 -41.21
C ASP A 1055 -4.96 14.57 -40.41
N PHE A 1056 -4.58 15.00 -39.22
CA PHE A 1056 -3.76 14.27 -38.25
C PHE A 1056 -4.56 13.91 -36.98
N ARG A 1057 -5.91 13.85 -37.08
CA ARG A 1057 -6.75 13.56 -35.93
C ARG A 1057 -6.39 12.21 -35.32
N ARG A 1058 -6.32 12.16 -33.99
CA ARG A 1058 -6.01 10.93 -33.24
C ARG A 1058 -4.68 10.25 -33.65
N ALA A 1059 -3.80 10.94 -34.37
CA ALA A 1059 -2.48 10.41 -34.69
C ALA A 1059 -1.64 10.29 -33.41
N GLN A 1060 -0.78 9.29 -33.35
CA GLN A 1060 0.09 9.02 -32.20
C GLN A 1060 1.55 9.12 -32.61
N PHE A 1061 2.28 10.06 -32.04
CA PHE A 1061 3.71 10.26 -32.23
C PHE A 1061 4.44 9.82 -30.97
N HIS A 1062 4.98 8.61 -30.99
CA HIS A 1062 5.81 8.10 -29.90
C HIS A 1062 7.25 8.62 -29.99
N GLY A 1063 7.77 8.81 -31.21
CA GLY A 1063 9.01 9.53 -31.48
C GLY A 1063 8.79 11.05 -31.62
N LEU A 1064 9.88 11.77 -31.95
CA LEU A 1064 9.82 13.23 -32.21
C LEU A 1064 8.89 13.52 -33.39
N ALA A 1065 8.05 14.55 -33.22
CA ALA A 1065 7.15 15.04 -34.26
C ALA A 1065 7.65 16.40 -34.76
N GLY A 1066 8.18 16.44 -35.99
CA GLY A 1066 8.72 17.65 -36.61
C GLY A 1066 7.74 18.21 -37.65
N PHE A 1067 7.36 19.48 -37.50
CA PHE A 1067 6.57 20.26 -38.47
C PHE A 1067 7.18 21.66 -38.66
N SER A 1068 8.47 21.82 -38.37
CA SER A 1068 9.12 23.11 -38.40
C SER A 1068 9.12 23.70 -39.81
N ASP A 1069 8.80 24.99 -39.94
CA ASP A 1069 8.69 25.70 -41.22
C ASP A 1069 7.74 25.05 -42.26
N SER A 1070 6.84 24.15 -41.83
CA SER A 1070 5.83 23.56 -42.71
C SER A 1070 4.74 24.57 -43.06
N VAL A 1071 4.11 24.38 -44.22
CA VAL A 1071 3.09 25.30 -44.76
C VAL A 1071 1.82 24.56 -45.11
N PHE A 1072 0.72 24.94 -44.45
CA PHE A 1072 -0.64 24.48 -44.72
C PHE A 1072 -1.42 25.61 -45.36
N GLN A 1073 -1.78 25.45 -46.64
CA GLN A 1073 -2.54 26.46 -47.40
C GLN A 1073 -4.06 26.38 -47.14
N ASP A 1074 -4.50 25.34 -46.45
CA ASP A 1074 -5.90 25.06 -46.13
C ASP A 1074 -5.99 24.59 -44.66
N GLU A 1075 -7.13 24.01 -44.26
CA GLU A 1075 -7.36 23.51 -42.89
C GLU A 1075 -6.42 22.37 -42.46
N VAL A 1076 -6.05 22.35 -41.18
CA VAL A 1076 -5.30 21.27 -40.55
C VAL A 1076 -5.91 20.88 -39.21
N SER A 1077 -6.03 19.58 -38.96
CA SER A 1077 -6.54 19.08 -37.67
C SER A 1077 -5.57 18.11 -37.03
N PHE A 1078 -5.09 18.45 -35.84
CA PHE A 1078 -4.38 17.59 -34.89
C PHE A 1078 -5.30 17.19 -33.72
N ALA A 1079 -6.62 17.27 -33.89
CA ALA A 1079 -7.54 17.04 -32.78
C ALA A 1079 -7.35 15.64 -32.19
N ARG A 1080 -7.18 15.57 -30.87
CA ARG A 1080 -6.84 14.35 -30.11
C ARG A 1080 -5.54 13.64 -30.52
N ALA A 1081 -4.65 14.30 -31.25
CA ALA A 1081 -3.32 13.73 -31.47
C ALA A 1081 -2.58 13.58 -30.14
N VAL A 1082 -1.76 12.53 -30.02
CA VAL A 1082 -0.90 12.28 -28.86
C VAL A 1082 0.55 12.38 -29.31
N LEU A 1083 1.30 13.25 -28.66
CA LEU A 1083 2.71 13.49 -28.93
C LEU A 1083 3.49 13.18 -27.64
N ASP A 1084 4.04 11.97 -27.56
CA ASP A 1084 4.74 11.50 -26.37
C ASP A 1084 6.12 12.15 -26.22
N ALA A 1085 6.83 12.32 -27.32
CA ALA A 1085 8.08 13.07 -27.37
C ALA A 1085 7.85 14.57 -27.59
N SER A 1086 8.92 15.32 -27.85
CA SER A 1086 8.82 16.75 -28.15
C SER A 1086 8.20 16.98 -29.53
N ALA A 1087 7.40 18.04 -29.63
CA ALA A 1087 6.73 18.47 -30.85
C ALA A 1087 7.30 19.82 -31.30
N ASP A 1088 7.95 19.83 -32.46
CA ASP A 1088 8.51 21.04 -33.04
C ASP A 1088 7.56 21.60 -34.09
N LEU A 1089 6.83 22.65 -33.71
CA LEU A 1089 5.92 23.41 -34.57
C LEU A 1089 6.49 24.82 -34.86
N ASN A 1090 7.80 25.04 -34.70
CA ASN A 1090 8.39 26.36 -34.89
C ASN A 1090 8.31 26.78 -36.37
N GLY A 1091 7.90 28.02 -36.65
CA GLY A 1091 7.81 28.55 -38.02
C GLY A 1091 6.67 27.97 -38.86
N ILE A 1092 5.80 27.11 -38.30
CA ILE A 1092 4.63 26.59 -39.00
C ILE A 1092 3.74 27.73 -39.51
N ARG A 1093 3.22 27.59 -40.74
CA ARG A 1093 2.28 28.56 -41.33
C ARG A 1093 1.00 27.86 -41.72
N VAL A 1094 -0.13 28.32 -41.21
CA VAL A 1094 -1.46 27.79 -41.56
C VAL A 1094 -2.35 28.93 -42.07
N ALA A 1095 -2.82 28.81 -43.31
CA ALA A 1095 -3.72 29.78 -43.90
C ALA A 1095 -5.20 29.53 -43.54
N GLY A 1096 -5.60 28.27 -43.41
CA GLY A 1096 -6.94 27.85 -43.00
C GLY A 1096 -7.12 27.72 -41.48
N ALA A 1097 -8.17 27.01 -41.06
CA ALA A 1097 -8.42 26.70 -39.66
C ALA A 1097 -7.43 25.66 -39.12
N ALA A 1098 -6.96 25.84 -37.88
CA ALA A 1098 -6.08 24.88 -37.20
C ALA A 1098 -6.73 24.33 -35.93
N ASP A 1099 -6.99 23.02 -35.89
CA ASP A 1099 -7.65 22.38 -34.75
C ASP A 1099 -6.69 21.46 -33.99
N PHE A 1100 -6.27 21.89 -32.80
CA PHE A 1100 -5.47 21.11 -31.85
C PHE A 1100 -6.30 20.67 -30.65
N SER A 1101 -7.64 20.73 -30.73
CA SER A 1101 -8.52 20.46 -29.61
C SER A 1101 -8.30 19.05 -29.06
N ARG A 1102 -8.24 18.94 -27.74
CA ARG A 1102 -8.04 17.69 -26.99
C ARG A 1102 -6.74 16.94 -27.35
N ALA A 1103 -5.80 17.59 -28.03
CA ALA A 1103 -4.48 17.03 -28.26
C ALA A 1103 -3.70 16.91 -26.93
N LEU A 1104 -2.77 15.98 -26.88
CA LEU A 1104 -1.93 15.72 -25.73
C LEU A 1104 -0.45 15.84 -26.12
N PHE A 1105 0.22 16.85 -25.57
CA PHE A 1105 1.65 17.04 -25.70
C PHE A 1105 2.32 16.65 -24.38
N ARG A 1106 2.93 15.47 -24.36
CA ARG A 1106 3.68 15.01 -23.18
C ARG A 1106 5.07 15.63 -23.14
N GLY A 1107 5.74 15.72 -24.29
CA GLY A 1107 7.01 16.43 -24.44
C GLY A 1107 6.86 17.96 -24.48
N LEU A 1108 7.98 18.65 -24.73
CA LEU A 1108 7.98 20.10 -24.90
C LEU A 1108 7.42 20.47 -26.28
N THR A 1109 6.54 21.46 -26.33
CA THR A 1109 6.00 22.00 -27.59
C THR A 1109 6.61 23.37 -27.90
N GLY A 1110 7.19 23.52 -29.09
CA GLY A 1110 7.68 24.80 -29.60
C GLY A 1110 6.76 25.38 -30.67
N LEU A 1111 6.38 26.66 -30.55
CA LEU A 1111 5.58 27.42 -31.54
C LEU A 1111 6.25 28.76 -31.91
N SER A 1112 7.57 28.84 -31.83
CA SER A 1112 8.29 30.11 -32.09
C SER A 1112 8.20 30.47 -33.56
N GLY A 1113 7.81 31.71 -33.87
CA GLY A 1113 7.60 32.18 -35.24
C GLY A 1113 6.44 31.53 -35.99
N ALA A 1114 5.57 30.77 -35.31
CA ALA A 1114 4.37 30.19 -35.92
C ALA A 1114 3.40 31.29 -36.38
N SER A 1115 2.69 31.09 -37.50
CA SER A 1115 1.73 32.04 -38.06
C SER A 1115 0.44 31.35 -38.46
N PHE A 1116 -0.68 31.81 -37.90
CA PHE A 1116 -2.02 31.29 -38.18
C PHE A 1116 -2.90 32.42 -38.70
N ALA A 1117 -3.32 32.33 -39.96
CA ALA A 1117 -4.21 33.30 -40.59
C ALA A 1117 -5.69 33.00 -40.32
N GLY A 1118 -6.05 31.73 -40.16
CA GLY A 1118 -7.40 31.29 -39.78
C GLY A 1118 -7.58 31.02 -38.28
N PRO A 1119 -8.79 30.63 -37.85
CA PRO A 1119 -9.10 30.39 -36.44
C PRO A 1119 -8.35 29.17 -35.90
N VAL A 1120 -7.93 29.25 -34.64
CA VAL A 1120 -7.16 28.18 -33.97
C VAL A 1120 -7.88 27.69 -32.72
N SER A 1121 -8.07 26.38 -32.57
CA SER A 1121 -8.58 25.79 -31.33
C SER A 1121 -7.52 24.95 -30.62
N PHE A 1122 -7.27 25.29 -29.37
CA PHE A 1122 -6.55 24.50 -28.37
C PHE A 1122 -7.50 24.06 -27.24
N ALA A 1123 -8.80 23.92 -27.53
CA ALA A 1123 -9.78 23.57 -26.51
C ALA A 1123 -9.46 22.20 -25.88
N SER A 1124 -9.42 22.11 -24.55
CA SER A 1124 -9.09 20.90 -23.78
C SER A 1124 -7.75 20.24 -24.13
N THR A 1125 -6.83 20.97 -24.77
CA THR A 1125 -5.46 20.50 -25.04
C THR A 1125 -4.67 20.39 -23.74
N THR A 1126 -3.82 19.38 -23.60
CA THR A 1126 -2.96 19.20 -22.42
C THR A 1126 -1.48 19.31 -22.78
N TRP A 1127 -0.76 20.17 -22.07
CA TRP A 1127 0.71 20.24 -22.10
C TRP A 1127 1.29 19.77 -20.77
N GLU A 1128 1.93 18.59 -20.77
CA GLU A 1128 2.51 18.02 -19.55
C GLU A 1128 3.87 18.64 -19.22
N THR A 1129 4.79 18.72 -20.19
CA THR A 1129 6.14 19.29 -19.98
C THR A 1129 6.20 20.81 -20.17
N GLY A 1130 5.48 21.35 -21.16
CA GLY A 1130 5.38 22.79 -21.36
C GLY A 1130 5.15 23.24 -22.79
N LEU A 1131 4.87 24.54 -22.92
CA LEU A 1131 4.64 25.25 -24.18
C LEU A 1131 5.54 26.49 -24.23
N VAL A 1132 6.36 26.58 -25.27
CA VAL A 1132 7.26 27.71 -25.49
C VAL A 1132 7.05 28.33 -26.86
N SER A 1133 7.02 29.67 -26.91
CA SER A 1133 6.93 30.40 -28.16
C SER A 1133 7.58 31.78 -28.01
N THR A 1134 8.25 32.21 -29.07
CA THR A 1134 8.61 33.61 -29.28
C THR A 1134 8.11 34.05 -30.65
N GLY A 1135 7.34 35.14 -30.72
CA GLY A 1135 6.92 35.77 -31.97
C GLY A 1135 5.83 35.01 -32.75
N ALA A 1136 5.00 34.20 -32.09
CA ALA A 1136 3.86 33.59 -32.76
C ALA A 1136 2.78 34.62 -33.09
N VAL A 1137 2.13 34.45 -34.25
CA VAL A 1137 1.11 35.35 -34.78
C VAL A 1137 -0.19 34.58 -35.00
N PHE A 1138 -1.27 35.10 -34.41
CA PHE A 1138 -2.64 34.66 -34.66
C PHE A 1138 -3.40 35.87 -35.21
N GLU A 1139 -3.93 35.76 -36.44
CA GLU A 1139 -4.69 36.83 -37.08
C GLU A 1139 -6.18 36.79 -36.70
N GLU A 1140 -6.70 35.58 -36.43
CA GLU A 1140 -8.08 35.31 -35.98
C GLU A 1140 -8.10 34.82 -34.52
N PRO A 1141 -9.28 34.77 -33.85
CA PRO A 1141 -9.40 34.34 -32.45
C PRO A 1141 -8.87 32.92 -32.21
N VAL A 1142 -8.21 32.75 -31.06
CA VAL A 1142 -7.70 31.48 -30.57
C VAL A 1142 -8.48 31.02 -29.34
N ASP A 1143 -9.00 29.79 -29.38
CA ASP A 1143 -9.74 29.19 -28.27
C ASP A 1143 -8.83 28.31 -27.42
N PHE A 1144 -8.68 28.62 -26.13
CA PHE A 1144 -7.95 27.77 -25.19
C PHE A 1144 -8.87 27.02 -24.22
N GLY A 1145 -10.21 27.10 -24.36
CA GLY A 1145 -11.19 26.65 -23.38
C GLY A 1145 -10.93 25.23 -22.85
N GLY A 1146 -10.80 25.08 -21.52
CA GLY A 1146 -10.53 23.76 -20.91
C GLY A 1146 -9.09 23.23 -21.03
N ALA A 1147 -8.18 23.92 -21.72
CA ALA A 1147 -6.79 23.44 -21.82
C ALA A 1147 -6.05 23.40 -20.47
N VAL A 1148 -5.16 22.42 -20.32
CA VAL A 1148 -4.43 22.12 -19.09
C VAL A 1148 -2.94 22.32 -19.31
N PHE A 1149 -2.33 23.13 -18.45
CA PHE A 1149 -0.88 23.40 -18.45
C PHE A 1149 -0.28 22.87 -17.15
N GLN A 1150 0.44 21.75 -17.21
CA GLN A 1150 1.12 21.17 -16.04
C GLN A 1150 2.58 21.63 -15.95
N GLY A 1151 3.18 21.87 -17.11
CA GLY A 1151 4.58 22.26 -17.26
C GLY A 1151 4.81 23.75 -17.43
N ARG A 1152 6.00 24.12 -17.90
CA ARG A 1152 6.37 25.54 -18.07
C ARG A 1152 5.63 26.15 -19.27
N VAL A 1153 5.06 27.33 -19.10
CA VAL A 1153 4.48 28.10 -20.21
C VAL A 1153 5.23 29.42 -20.33
N ARG A 1154 5.80 29.67 -21.52
CA ARG A 1154 6.50 30.91 -21.85
C ARG A 1154 6.17 31.30 -23.29
N LEU A 1155 5.24 32.23 -23.44
CA LEU A 1155 4.84 32.81 -24.71
C LEU A 1155 5.32 34.26 -24.72
N GLU A 1156 6.25 34.60 -25.61
CA GLU A 1156 6.82 35.94 -25.72
C GLU A 1156 6.51 36.54 -27.09
N GLN A 1157 6.31 37.85 -27.15
CA GLN A 1157 6.02 38.54 -28.41
C GLN A 1157 4.82 37.95 -29.18
N LEU A 1158 3.82 37.46 -28.46
CA LEU A 1158 2.63 36.86 -29.05
C LEU A 1158 1.74 37.95 -29.65
N ARG A 1159 1.37 37.82 -30.93
CA ARG A 1159 0.39 38.71 -31.57
C ARG A 1159 -0.98 38.03 -31.61
N LEU A 1160 -1.99 38.68 -31.04
CA LEU A 1160 -3.38 38.23 -30.99
C LEU A 1160 -4.28 39.37 -31.49
N PRO A 1161 -5.46 39.08 -32.10
CA PRO A 1161 -6.40 40.11 -32.55
C PRO A 1161 -7.13 40.83 -31.41
N GLY A 1162 -7.02 40.32 -30.16
CA GLY A 1162 -7.63 40.90 -28.97
C GLY A 1162 -6.83 40.58 -27.70
N ALA A 1163 -7.29 41.08 -26.55
CA ALA A 1163 -6.65 40.80 -25.27
C ALA A 1163 -6.81 39.31 -24.90
N PRO A 1164 -5.77 38.66 -24.34
CA PRO A 1164 -5.78 37.22 -23.99
C PRO A 1164 -6.67 36.83 -22.79
N GLY A 1165 -7.49 37.73 -22.25
CA GLY A 1165 -8.37 37.45 -21.09
C GLY A 1165 -9.51 36.45 -21.42
N PRO A 1166 -10.48 36.26 -20.52
CA PRO A 1166 -10.59 35.17 -19.50
C PRO A 1166 -9.89 33.82 -19.78
N ALA A 1167 -9.31 33.58 -20.95
CA ALA A 1167 -8.68 32.33 -21.34
C ALA A 1167 -7.62 31.84 -20.32
N PHE A 1168 -6.88 32.73 -19.66
CA PHE A 1168 -5.86 32.39 -18.65
C PHE A 1168 -6.21 32.81 -17.21
N GLU A 1169 -7.31 33.53 -17.00
CA GLU A 1169 -7.65 34.15 -15.69
C GLU A 1169 -8.33 33.19 -14.70
N ASP A 1170 -9.02 32.16 -15.19
CA ASP A 1170 -9.85 31.23 -14.38
C ASP A 1170 -9.18 29.86 -14.13
N ARG A 1171 -7.86 29.76 -14.33
CA ARG A 1171 -7.10 28.48 -14.30
C ARG A 1171 -6.20 28.35 -13.08
N THR A 1172 -5.97 27.11 -12.65
CA THR A 1172 -5.09 26.78 -11.53
C THR A 1172 -3.64 27.19 -11.82
N GLY A 1173 -3.20 28.33 -11.28
CA GLY A 1173 -1.83 28.84 -11.43
C GLY A 1173 -1.78 30.36 -11.28
N ARG A 1174 -0.60 30.94 -11.01
CA ARG A 1174 -0.40 32.40 -11.11
C ARG A 1174 0.13 32.72 -12.50
N TRP A 1175 -0.63 33.49 -13.28
CA TRP A 1175 -0.24 33.92 -14.62
C TRP A 1175 0.33 35.33 -14.57
N GLY A 1176 1.45 35.55 -15.27
CA GLY A 1176 1.94 36.87 -15.62
C GLY A 1176 1.55 37.17 -17.06
N VAL A 1177 0.67 38.15 -17.26
CA VAL A 1177 0.25 38.62 -18.59
C VAL A 1177 0.68 40.08 -18.72
N HIS A 1178 1.52 40.38 -19.71
CA HIS A 1178 2.06 41.71 -19.95
C HIS A 1178 1.92 42.09 -21.42
N ARG A 1179 1.32 43.26 -21.69
CA ARG A 1179 1.28 43.83 -23.04
C ARG A 1179 2.53 44.70 -23.25
N ARG A 1180 3.27 44.43 -24.32
CA ARG A 1180 4.46 45.17 -24.74
C ARG A 1180 4.09 46.47 -25.50
N PRO A 1181 5.03 47.42 -25.63
CA PRO A 1181 4.83 48.65 -26.40
C PRO A 1181 4.57 48.44 -27.91
N ASP A 1182 4.99 47.31 -28.47
CA ASP A 1182 4.82 46.93 -29.88
C ASP A 1182 3.49 46.19 -30.15
N ASP A 1183 2.57 46.26 -29.18
CA ASP A 1183 1.26 45.60 -29.18
C ASP A 1183 1.29 44.06 -29.20
N THR A 1184 2.40 43.48 -28.76
CA THR A 1184 2.51 42.04 -28.53
C THR A 1184 2.33 41.69 -27.05
N TRP A 1185 2.11 40.42 -26.75
CA TRP A 1185 1.84 39.91 -25.41
C TRP A 1185 2.92 38.95 -24.94
N ASP A 1186 3.31 39.10 -23.67
CA ASP A 1186 4.11 38.14 -22.92
C ASP A 1186 3.21 37.44 -21.91
N ILE A 1187 3.14 36.11 -21.97
CA ILE A 1187 2.33 35.26 -21.10
C ILE A 1187 3.22 34.19 -20.49
N HIS A 1188 3.29 34.18 -19.16
CA HIS A 1188 4.11 33.25 -18.39
C HIS A 1188 3.32 32.60 -17.26
N LEU A 1189 3.49 31.29 -17.09
CA LEU A 1189 3.04 30.60 -15.88
C LEU A 1189 4.10 30.77 -14.79
N LEU A 1190 3.80 31.53 -13.75
CA LEU A 1190 4.69 31.76 -12.62
C LEU A 1190 4.71 30.50 -11.74
N ALA A 1191 5.88 29.88 -11.63
CA ALA A 1191 6.05 28.64 -10.86
C ALA A 1191 5.47 28.77 -9.44
N THR A 1192 4.52 27.91 -9.10
CA THR A 1192 4.17 27.65 -7.70
C THR A 1192 5.38 26.98 -7.04
N GLY A 1193 6.00 27.66 -6.09
CA GLY A 1193 7.11 27.11 -5.31
C GLY A 1193 6.78 25.71 -4.80
N SER A 1194 7.74 24.80 -4.98
CA SER A 1194 7.75 23.42 -4.48
C SER A 1194 7.07 23.28 -3.11
N ARG A 1195 6.08 22.40 -3.03
CA ARG A 1195 5.53 21.87 -1.78
C ARG A 1195 5.67 20.36 -1.76
#